data_AF-A0A8H5X2H8-F1
#
_entry.id   AF-A0A8H5X2H8-F1
#
_cell.length_a   1.000
_cell.length_b   1.000
_cell.length_c   1.000
_cell.angle_alpha   90.00
_cell.angle_beta   90.00
_cell.angle_gamma   90.00
#
_symmetry.space_group_name_H-M   'P 1'
#
loop_
_entity.id
_entity.type
_entity.pdbx_description
1 polymer ?
#
loop_
_entity_poly.entity_id
_entity_poly.type
_entity_poly.pdbx_seq_one_letter_code
_entity_poly.pdbx_strand_id
1 'polypeptide(L)'
;MSQKTQEPVITKTSDLPVDEAKWITLKKIEYVDQVGKARTWEVATRKTRGKSGVDAVAMGNILLHPSKPASTLLVIQYRPPLDAYTIEWPAGLIDAEETAEEAAVREFKEETGYDCKVLSVSPAQAADPGMTNANMQLAMVEVQLGENDEEPEQRLDDGEHIQREIIPLSELYERLVEYSKRERTVVAAKLFHFAAGMHFAQTQNLPHNRYLPLFLVTAIGNYPAESSLKWHRPLHPPPSVTNIMENLGFLCTTDGYAPLGNPGQDPNSETRPRVAKACETCRRRKRKCDGNYPCSSCFKNNIECIYVLERPKRKQRDSELVSNLEDQVLALKDYVRKLEAACGHANLPNFAPSTLDDDFGTLTVPEDDSQSSAINDVSSMMWRMNLHGSGETSFVGPSGSFCFPVSGHGIETQSTGPEAEESVQVLLDLFRQHINSIHHFVPPPVIETLKAPESLDGELLQASVLAAASLFADSQGQVYADRAEAIVMKCCRTMPSVVTIQALAILTWRELALENENNAWLYNSMATSLVVHLGLHVSSLENVIQVPIGPPSDIDKSVRVQTFWSVFLMDRISTSMLGRNCMIPWRRVRATPHLKACSNPTTEDAIFDAHCQILFIHDRYMDKIYSFEFGELEHFERHQLLSEARDHHMNFFRQMGREHELRKNNMSPQVILLHMVYNMSLLLIHRPYLREPKDSLAHQLSVRTNMTSAHALVRLIRQYDKEASMENAPFFAVHCVLTAAVSLLLNATSTNPTIRSQSVHQFRACVDALDKMKRWTRARRGLLLLRELANRWKVVSALPMRHSVPLVAPTQETPQADDNDLDWGMLFANLEEPLNLDTIDLSTPTGEWVFHESD
;
A
#
# COMPACT_ATOMS: atom_id res chain seq x y z
N MET A 1 -11.98 27.44 53.98
CA MET A 1 -12.77 26.20 54.17
C MET A 1 -12.37 25.26 53.05
N SER A 2 -12.07 23.99 53.31
CA SER A 2 -11.87 23.02 52.24
C SER A 2 -13.20 22.82 51.50
N GLN A 3 -13.23 23.11 50.20
CA GLN A 3 -14.35 22.71 49.34
C GLN A 3 -14.36 21.18 49.27
N LYS A 4 -15.55 20.58 49.36
CA LYS A 4 -15.69 19.14 49.10
C LYS A 4 -15.50 18.89 47.61
N THR A 5 -14.31 18.46 47.23
CA THR A 5 -14.06 17.90 45.90
C THR A 5 -14.94 16.68 45.70
N GLN A 6 -15.78 16.74 44.67
CA GLN A 6 -16.55 15.62 44.15
C GLN A 6 -16.03 15.31 42.74
N GLU A 7 -16.17 14.06 42.29
CA GLU A 7 -15.85 13.75 40.90
C GLU A 7 -16.78 14.48 39.92
N PRO A 8 -16.28 14.85 38.73
CA PRO A 8 -17.11 15.39 37.67
C PRO A 8 -18.00 14.29 37.07
N VAL A 9 -19.28 14.60 36.90
CA VAL A 9 -20.31 13.68 36.36
C VAL A 9 -21.24 14.45 35.43
N ILE A 10 -21.49 13.91 34.23
CA ILE A 10 -22.48 14.49 33.31
C ILE A 10 -23.90 14.21 33.84
N THR A 11 -24.58 15.24 34.33
CA THR A 11 -25.93 15.11 34.92
C THR A 11 -27.06 15.09 33.88
N LYS A 12 -26.83 15.68 32.70
CA LYS A 12 -27.76 15.70 31.56
C LYS A 12 -27.05 16.13 30.27
N THR A 13 -27.38 15.47 29.16
CA THR A 13 -27.08 15.94 27.80
C THR A 13 -28.39 16.30 27.08
N SER A 14 -28.37 17.33 26.22
CA SER A 14 -29.47 17.68 25.32
C SER A 14 -28.99 18.64 24.23
N ASP A 15 -29.66 18.62 23.07
CA ASP A 15 -29.38 19.49 21.93
C ASP A 15 -29.35 20.98 22.33
N LEU A 16 -28.36 21.72 21.83
CA LEU A 16 -28.15 23.15 22.09
C LEU A 16 -28.48 23.97 20.82
N PRO A 17 -29.45 24.91 20.87
CA PRO A 17 -29.73 25.81 19.77
C PRO A 17 -28.52 26.66 19.36
N VAL A 18 -28.34 26.88 18.06
CA VAL A 18 -27.15 27.57 17.49
C VAL A 18 -27.10 29.06 17.84
N ASP A 19 -28.26 29.65 18.13
CA ASP A 19 -28.45 30.99 18.68
C ASP A 19 -28.09 31.07 20.17
N GLU A 20 -28.41 30.03 20.97
CA GLU A 20 -28.00 29.93 22.39
C GLU A 20 -26.50 29.60 22.56
N ALA A 21 -25.87 28.94 21.57
CA ALA A 21 -24.49 28.50 21.66
C ALA A 21 -23.47 29.67 21.73
N LYS A 22 -22.88 29.93 22.91
CA LYS A 22 -21.92 31.04 23.11
C LYS A 22 -20.64 30.93 22.28
N TRP A 23 -20.03 29.74 22.22
CA TRP A 23 -18.64 29.56 21.79
C TRP A 23 -18.45 29.00 20.37
N ILE A 24 -19.38 28.15 19.92
CA ILE A 24 -19.29 27.40 18.66
C ILE A 24 -20.50 27.73 17.79
N THR A 25 -20.34 27.71 16.47
CA THR A 25 -21.42 27.70 15.49
C THR A 25 -21.15 26.64 14.44
N LEU A 26 -22.19 25.89 14.08
CA LEU A 26 -22.19 25.10 12.85
C LEU A 26 -22.28 26.04 11.64
N LYS A 27 -21.64 25.66 10.54
CA LYS A 27 -21.77 26.33 9.24
C LYS A 27 -21.89 25.28 8.14
N LYS A 28 -22.70 25.59 7.13
CA LYS A 28 -22.69 24.89 5.84
C LYS A 28 -21.70 25.59 4.92
N ILE A 29 -20.73 24.85 4.39
CA ILE A 29 -19.87 25.27 3.29
C ILE A 29 -20.47 24.72 1.99
N GLU A 30 -20.54 25.55 0.96
CA GLU A 30 -20.79 25.11 -0.42
C GLU A 30 -19.52 25.37 -1.22
N TYR A 31 -19.00 24.35 -1.90
CA TYR A 31 -17.71 24.40 -2.60
C TYR A 31 -17.76 23.62 -3.92
N VAL A 32 -16.77 23.83 -4.78
CA VAL A 32 -16.57 23.05 -6.01
C VAL A 32 -15.34 22.17 -5.82
N ASP A 33 -15.45 20.88 -6.14
CA ASP A 33 -14.35 19.93 -5.98
C ASP A 33 -13.36 19.95 -7.15
N GLN A 34 -12.30 19.13 -7.05
CA GLN A 34 -11.24 19.01 -8.03
C GLN A 34 -11.67 18.45 -9.40
N VAL A 35 -12.93 18.03 -9.57
CA VAL A 35 -13.52 17.62 -10.87
C VAL A 35 -14.65 18.55 -11.31
N GLY A 36 -14.76 19.74 -10.71
CA GLY A 36 -15.76 20.76 -11.07
C GLY A 36 -17.17 20.50 -10.53
N LYS A 37 -17.34 19.53 -9.63
CA LYS A 37 -18.66 19.17 -9.07
C LYS A 37 -18.95 19.99 -7.81
N ALA A 38 -20.12 20.63 -7.78
CA ALA A 38 -20.61 21.32 -6.59
C ALA A 38 -20.88 20.32 -5.44
N ARG A 39 -20.44 20.68 -4.23
CA ARG A 39 -20.56 19.89 -3.00
C ARG A 39 -20.97 20.76 -1.82
N THR A 40 -21.41 20.10 -0.77
CA THR A 40 -21.70 20.66 0.55
C THR A 40 -20.79 20.00 1.58
N TRP A 41 -20.34 20.78 2.57
CA TRP A 41 -19.70 20.28 3.79
C TRP A 41 -20.34 20.95 5.01
N GLU A 42 -20.38 20.27 6.14
CA GLU A 42 -20.84 20.82 7.42
C GLU A 42 -19.66 20.90 8.38
N VAL A 43 -19.49 22.04 9.06
CA VAL A 43 -18.28 22.32 9.84
C VAL A 43 -18.61 23.03 11.15
N ALA A 44 -17.99 22.59 12.24
CA ALA A 44 -18.02 23.30 13.52
C ALA A 44 -16.93 24.39 13.53
N THR A 45 -17.30 25.64 13.87
CA THR A 45 -16.37 26.78 13.88
C THR A 45 -16.52 27.60 15.15
N ARG A 46 -15.43 28.16 15.69
CA ARG A 46 -15.48 29.07 16.85
C ARG A 46 -16.16 30.40 16.48
N LYS A 47 -17.00 30.92 17.39
CA LYS A 47 -17.58 32.28 17.27
C LYS A 47 -16.58 33.39 17.64
N THR A 48 -15.48 33.06 18.33
CA THR A 48 -14.54 34.01 18.96
C THR A 48 -13.15 34.09 18.29
N ARG A 49 -12.99 33.58 17.05
CA ARG A 49 -11.68 33.50 16.38
C ARG A 49 -11.06 34.87 16.12
N GLY A 50 -9.81 35.06 16.57
CA GLY A 50 -9.04 36.30 16.41
C GLY A 50 -8.58 36.58 14.98
N LYS A 51 -8.13 37.82 14.75
CA LYS A 51 -7.65 38.30 13.43
C LYS A 51 -6.39 37.57 12.94
N SER A 52 -5.60 37.02 13.85
CA SER A 52 -4.41 36.20 13.59
C SER A 52 -4.71 34.94 12.76
N GLY A 53 -5.95 34.44 12.80
CA GLY A 53 -6.35 33.22 12.11
C GLY A 53 -5.86 31.93 12.78
N VAL A 54 -5.31 31.99 13.99
CA VAL A 54 -4.93 30.85 14.83
C VAL A 54 -5.80 30.87 16.09
N ASP A 55 -6.42 29.73 16.47
CA ASP A 55 -7.36 29.70 17.61
C ASP A 55 -6.72 29.42 18.98
N ALA A 56 -5.54 28.80 19.02
CA ALA A 56 -4.93 28.27 20.25
C ALA A 56 -3.41 28.01 20.12
N VAL A 57 -2.75 27.76 21.26
CA VAL A 57 -1.36 27.28 21.34
C VAL A 57 -1.27 26.01 22.20
N ALA A 58 -0.29 25.16 21.97
CA ALA A 58 0.05 24.02 22.83
C ALA A 58 1.55 24.01 23.13
N MET A 59 1.93 23.66 24.36
CA MET A 59 3.27 23.85 24.89
C MET A 59 3.97 22.52 25.16
N GLY A 60 4.60 21.98 24.11
CA GLY A 60 5.52 20.85 24.25
C GLY A 60 6.74 21.29 25.04
N ASN A 61 7.02 20.65 26.18
CA ASN A 61 7.91 21.21 27.17
C ASN A 61 8.99 20.23 27.65
N ILE A 62 10.17 20.78 27.97
CA ILE A 62 11.30 20.04 28.54
C ILE A 62 11.73 20.73 29.84
N LEU A 63 11.73 19.96 30.93
CA LEU A 63 12.22 20.34 32.25
C LEU A 63 13.64 19.81 32.43
N LEU A 64 14.58 20.72 32.67
CA LEU A 64 16.00 20.44 32.89
C LEU A 64 16.36 20.67 34.36
N HIS A 65 16.96 19.68 35.01
CA HIS A 65 17.30 19.72 36.44
C HIS A 65 18.71 19.11 36.65
N PRO A 66 19.61 19.72 37.44
CA PRO A 66 21.03 19.33 37.53
C PRO A 66 21.29 17.84 37.81
N SER A 67 20.43 17.22 38.61
CA SER A 67 20.59 15.85 39.13
C SER A 67 19.42 14.89 38.81
N LYS A 68 18.54 15.22 37.84
CA LYS A 68 17.41 14.37 37.39
C LYS A 68 17.38 14.28 35.85
N PRO A 69 16.85 13.19 35.25
CA PRO A 69 16.74 13.08 33.80
C PRO A 69 15.82 14.15 33.20
N ALA A 70 16.11 14.55 31.96
CA ALA A 70 15.26 15.47 31.20
C ALA A 70 13.83 14.93 31.12
N SER A 71 12.87 15.74 31.56
CA SER A 71 11.48 15.33 31.80
C SER A 71 10.51 16.24 31.06
N THR A 72 9.24 15.84 30.94
CA THR A 72 8.15 16.68 30.43
C THR A 72 7.05 16.78 31.48
N LEU A 73 6.44 17.95 31.59
CA LEU A 73 5.27 18.23 32.42
C LEU A 73 4.00 18.02 31.58
N LEU A 74 3.15 17.14 32.07
CA LEU A 74 1.83 16.85 31.54
C LEU A 74 0.77 17.47 32.45
N VAL A 75 -0.37 17.81 31.85
CA VAL A 75 -1.57 18.23 32.56
C VAL A 75 -2.66 17.18 32.41
N ILE A 76 -3.37 16.93 33.50
CA ILE A 76 -4.47 15.96 33.59
C ILE A 76 -5.70 16.74 34.04
N GLN A 77 -6.70 16.84 33.16
CA GLN A 77 -7.94 17.58 33.43
C GLN A 77 -9.16 16.88 32.84
N TYR A 78 -10.32 17.06 33.46
CA TYR A 78 -11.57 16.46 32.96
C TYR A 78 -12.13 17.27 31.80
N ARG A 79 -12.40 16.63 30.65
CA ARG A 79 -12.99 17.28 29.48
C ARG A 79 -14.43 16.78 29.30
N PRO A 80 -15.46 17.59 29.60
CA PRO A 80 -16.87 17.21 29.49
C PRO A 80 -17.30 16.59 28.14
N PRO A 81 -16.74 16.95 26.97
CA PRO A 81 -17.08 16.30 25.70
C PRO A 81 -16.71 14.81 25.59
N LEU A 82 -15.90 14.28 26.52
CA LEU A 82 -15.41 12.89 26.49
C LEU A 82 -15.85 12.06 27.72
N ASP A 83 -16.50 12.67 28.72
CA ASP A 83 -16.77 12.08 30.06
C ASP A 83 -15.51 11.45 30.73
N ALA A 84 -14.35 12.03 30.44
CA ALA A 84 -13.04 11.48 30.75
C ALA A 84 -12.01 12.55 31.12
N TYR A 85 -10.99 12.14 31.85
CA TYR A 85 -9.76 12.89 32.07
C TYR A 85 -8.84 12.76 30.86
N THR A 86 -8.41 13.89 30.29
CA THR A 86 -7.38 13.92 29.25
C THR A 86 -5.99 14.11 29.86
N ILE A 87 -5.04 13.27 29.47
CA ILE A 87 -3.61 13.56 29.63
C ILE A 87 -3.15 14.30 28.39
N GLU A 88 -2.67 15.53 28.56
CA GLU A 88 -2.21 16.38 27.48
C GLU A 88 -0.99 17.23 27.91
N TRP A 89 -0.40 17.94 26.96
CA TRP A 89 0.50 19.06 27.29
C TRP A 89 -0.33 20.31 27.59
N PRO A 90 0.18 21.23 28.43
CA PRO A 90 -0.38 22.57 28.62
C PRO A 90 -0.78 23.22 27.30
N ALA A 91 -1.96 23.82 27.21
CA ALA A 91 -2.52 24.33 25.96
C ALA A 91 -3.65 25.35 26.15
N GLY A 92 -3.36 26.60 25.76
CA GLY A 92 -4.24 27.75 25.93
C GLY A 92 -4.87 28.32 24.66
N LEU A 93 -5.65 29.39 24.82
CA LEU A 93 -6.16 30.18 23.68
C LEU A 93 -5.20 31.32 23.36
N ILE A 94 -5.24 31.82 22.12
CA ILE A 94 -4.49 33.01 21.73
C ILE A 94 -5.46 34.19 21.68
N ASP A 95 -5.24 35.17 22.54
CA ASP A 95 -6.06 36.38 22.61
C ASP A 95 -5.82 37.31 21.40
N ALA A 96 -6.74 38.24 21.18
CA ALA A 96 -6.84 38.99 19.92
C ALA A 96 -5.63 39.91 19.58
N GLU A 97 -4.79 40.22 20.57
CA GLU A 97 -3.68 41.18 20.48
C GLU A 97 -2.33 40.59 20.99
N GLU A 98 -2.24 39.27 21.25
CA GLU A 98 -1.00 38.57 21.64
C GLU A 98 -0.48 37.61 20.54
N THR A 99 0.82 37.28 20.59
CA THR A 99 1.42 36.24 19.74
C THR A 99 1.28 34.84 20.36
N ALA A 100 1.51 33.79 19.56
CA ALA A 100 1.53 32.41 20.05
C ALA A 100 2.68 32.19 21.06
N GLU A 101 3.80 32.89 20.90
CA GLU A 101 4.91 32.95 21.83
C GLU A 101 4.52 33.55 23.19
N GLU A 102 3.79 34.68 23.19
CA GLU A 102 3.33 35.36 24.41
C GLU A 102 2.25 34.54 25.13
N ALA A 103 1.26 34.04 24.37
CA ALA A 103 0.24 33.13 24.87
C ALA A 103 0.87 31.88 25.52
N ALA A 104 1.87 31.27 24.89
CA ALA A 104 2.55 30.09 25.43
C ALA A 104 3.23 30.36 26.78
N VAL A 105 3.85 31.54 26.98
CA VAL A 105 4.48 31.89 28.27
C VAL A 105 3.44 32.21 29.33
N ARG A 106 2.35 32.89 28.97
CA ARG A 106 1.23 33.24 29.85
C ARG A 106 0.51 31.99 30.35
N GLU A 107 -0.04 31.21 29.43
CA GLU A 107 -0.84 30.01 29.70
C GLU A 107 -0.03 28.92 30.41
N PHE A 108 1.25 28.71 30.04
CA PHE A 108 2.09 27.72 30.72
C PHE A 108 2.37 28.12 32.17
N LYS A 109 2.49 29.41 32.46
CA LYS A 109 2.64 29.90 33.84
C LYS A 109 1.34 29.82 34.64
N GLU A 110 0.20 30.00 33.99
CA GLU A 110 -1.14 29.89 34.59
C GLU A 110 -1.49 28.43 34.92
N GLU A 111 -1.44 27.53 33.93
CA GLU A 111 -1.71 26.09 34.12
C GLU A 111 -0.67 25.39 35.01
N THR A 112 0.63 25.73 34.89
CA THR A 112 1.72 24.95 35.52
C THR A 112 2.46 25.65 36.65
N GLY A 113 2.31 26.97 36.83
CA GLY A 113 3.08 27.77 37.80
C GLY A 113 4.53 28.08 37.43
N TYR A 114 5.14 27.34 36.48
CA TYR A 114 6.54 27.51 36.09
C TYR A 114 6.75 28.65 35.08
N ASP A 115 7.83 29.40 35.24
CA ASP A 115 8.37 30.26 34.18
C ASP A 115 9.08 29.40 33.11
N CYS A 116 8.83 29.69 31.83
CA CYS A 116 9.41 28.96 30.71
C CYS A 116 9.99 29.88 29.63
N LYS A 117 10.94 29.34 28.86
CA LYS A 117 11.57 29.99 27.72
C LYS A 117 11.11 29.31 26.42
N VAL A 118 10.49 30.04 25.51
CA VAL A 118 10.12 29.51 24.18
C VAL A 118 11.38 29.28 23.34
N LEU A 119 11.51 28.08 22.78
CA LEU A 119 12.60 27.68 21.89
C LEU A 119 12.23 27.84 20.41
N SER A 120 10.98 27.51 20.05
CA SER A 120 10.46 27.57 18.69
C SER A 120 8.94 27.46 18.66
N VAL A 121 8.27 28.09 17.69
CA VAL A 121 6.84 27.90 17.43
C VAL A 121 6.63 27.36 16.01
N SER A 122 5.72 26.41 15.85
CA SER A 122 5.39 25.79 14.56
C SER A 122 4.51 26.69 13.68
N PRO A 123 4.41 26.41 12.36
CA PRO A 123 3.26 26.83 11.57
C PRO A 123 1.93 26.33 12.19
N ALA A 124 0.81 26.95 11.84
CA ALA A 124 -0.50 26.52 12.33
C ALA A 124 -0.88 25.11 11.84
N GLN A 125 -1.35 24.28 12.75
CA GLN A 125 -1.76 22.88 12.55
C GLN A 125 -3.28 22.76 12.78
N ALA A 126 -3.99 21.99 11.95
CA ALA A 126 -5.40 21.71 12.18
C ALA A 126 -5.56 20.69 13.33
N ALA A 127 -6.54 20.90 14.21
CA ALA A 127 -6.81 19.99 15.33
C ALA A 127 -7.62 18.76 14.89
N ASP A 128 -8.67 18.98 14.11
CA ASP A 128 -9.46 17.95 13.42
C ASP A 128 -9.99 18.57 12.11
N PRO A 129 -9.28 18.40 10.98
CA PRO A 129 -9.66 18.99 9.70
C PRO A 129 -10.88 18.31 9.03
N GLY A 130 -11.40 17.21 9.59
CA GLY A 130 -12.62 16.57 9.08
C GLY A 130 -13.88 17.28 9.57
N MET A 131 -13.93 17.60 10.87
CA MET A 131 -15.11 18.18 11.52
C MET A 131 -15.04 19.70 11.74
N THR A 132 -13.85 20.30 11.85
CA THR A 132 -13.70 21.70 12.27
C THR A 132 -12.59 22.46 11.54
N ASN A 133 -12.72 23.79 11.49
CA ASN A 133 -11.63 24.67 11.08
C ASN A 133 -10.68 25.07 12.23
N ALA A 134 -10.85 24.45 13.42
CA ALA A 134 -10.05 24.73 14.59
C ALA A 134 -8.57 24.40 14.36
N ASN A 135 -7.69 25.36 14.65
CA ASN A 135 -6.24 25.20 14.49
C ASN A 135 -5.46 25.72 15.70
N MET A 136 -4.19 25.31 15.80
CA MET A 136 -3.29 25.77 16.85
C MET A 136 -1.83 25.75 16.40
N GLN A 137 -0.96 26.45 17.11
CA GLN A 137 0.50 26.31 16.95
C GLN A 137 1.09 25.49 18.09
N LEU A 138 2.16 24.74 17.82
CA LEU A 138 2.97 24.06 18.83
C LEU A 138 4.15 24.97 19.19
N ALA A 139 4.15 25.48 20.41
CA ALA A 139 5.33 26.06 21.03
C ALA A 139 6.15 24.95 21.71
N MET A 140 7.46 24.93 21.45
CA MET A 140 8.40 24.15 22.25
C MET A 140 9.01 25.05 23.32
N VAL A 141 8.93 24.67 24.59
CA VAL A 141 9.39 25.47 25.73
C VAL A 141 10.37 24.72 26.63
N GLU A 142 11.26 25.47 27.27
CA GLU A 142 12.33 25.00 28.14
C GLU A 142 12.13 25.58 29.55
N VAL A 143 12.19 24.72 30.57
CA VAL A 143 12.11 25.09 31.99
C VAL A 143 13.40 24.64 32.67
N GLN A 144 14.12 25.57 33.28
CA GLN A 144 15.34 25.29 34.02
C GLN A 144 15.04 25.29 35.52
N LEU A 145 15.29 24.16 36.17
CA LEU A 145 15.07 23.95 37.61
C LEU A 145 16.39 23.95 38.37
N GLY A 146 16.40 24.49 39.58
CA GLY A 146 17.44 24.31 40.59
C GLY A 146 17.22 23.08 41.48
N GLU A 147 18.23 22.71 42.28
CA GLU A 147 18.19 21.49 43.10
C GLU A 147 17.27 21.58 44.33
N ASN A 148 16.91 22.81 44.75
CA ASN A 148 16.10 23.09 45.95
C ASN A 148 14.90 23.99 45.62
N ASP A 149 14.46 24.02 44.36
CA ASP A 149 13.31 24.83 43.95
C ASP A 149 12.03 24.17 44.48
N GLU A 150 11.21 24.93 45.21
CA GLU A 150 9.89 24.48 45.65
C GLU A 150 8.92 24.43 44.45
N GLU A 151 7.97 23.48 44.46
CA GLU A 151 7.00 23.34 43.37
C GLU A 151 6.06 24.57 43.35
N PRO A 152 5.99 25.33 42.24
CA PRO A 152 5.30 26.62 42.22
C PRO A 152 3.78 26.47 42.33
N GLU A 153 3.10 27.51 42.81
CA GLU A 153 1.63 27.56 42.84
C GLU A 153 1.04 27.82 41.43
N GLN A 154 0.02 27.04 41.05
CA GLN A 154 -0.74 27.24 39.82
C GLN A 154 -1.67 28.45 39.93
N ARG A 155 -2.09 29.02 38.79
CA ARG A 155 -3.06 30.13 38.72
C ARG A 155 -4.17 29.78 37.73
N LEU A 156 -4.95 28.78 38.11
CA LEU A 156 -6.06 28.24 37.32
C LEU A 156 -7.28 29.16 37.33
N ASP A 157 -8.03 29.17 36.23
CA ASP A 157 -9.22 30.02 36.06
C ASP A 157 -10.50 29.37 36.65
N ASP A 158 -11.60 30.13 36.82
CA ASP A 158 -12.80 29.61 37.51
C ASP A 158 -13.48 28.46 36.74
N GLY A 159 -13.39 27.26 37.32
CA GLY A 159 -13.86 25.99 36.75
C GLY A 159 -12.74 25.04 36.33
N GLU A 160 -11.50 25.51 36.22
CA GLU A 160 -10.36 24.68 35.84
C GLU A 160 -9.86 23.83 37.00
N HIS A 161 -9.64 22.54 36.73
CA HIS A 161 -9.22 21.54 37.72
C HIS A 161 -8.08 20.72 37.10
N ILE A 162 -6.88 21.27 37.14
CA ILE A 162 -5.70 20.75 36.43
C ILE A 162 -4.71 20.13 37.42
N GLN A 163 -4.56 18.81 37.36
CA GLN A 163 -3.45 18.10 38.01
C GLN A 163 -2.22 18.14 37.11
N ARG A 164 -1.04 18.39 37.70
CA ARG A 164 0.27 18.28 37.02
C ARG A 164 0.88 16.90 37.23
N GLU A 165 1.63 16.40 36.25
CA GLU A 165 2.55 15.27 36.44
C GLU A 165 3.84 15.51 35.64
N ILE A 166 5.00 15.22 36.24
CA ILE A 166 6.30 15.33 35.58
C ILE A 166 6.82 13.92 35.31
N ILE A 167 7.04 13.58 34.03
CA ILE A 167 7.46 12.24 33.58
C ILE A 167 8.80 12.33 32.84
N PRO A 168 9.79 11.45 33.11
CA PRO A 168 11.02 11.36 32.34
C PRO A 168 10.76 11.11 30.85
N LEU A 169 11.46 11.82 29.96
CA LEU A 169 11.27 11.69 28.50
C LEU A 169 11.56 10.28 27.96
N SER A 170 12.34 9.48 28.69
CA SER A 170 12.60 8.06 28.41
C SER A 170 11.39 7.15 28.65
N GLU A 171 10.53 7.49 29.60
CA GLU A 171 9.41 6.65 30.07
C GLU A 171 8.06 7.09 29.48
N LEU A 172 8.02 8.27 28.86
CA LEU A 172 6.80 8.93 28.39
C LEU A 172 5.89 8.01 27.56
N TYR A 173 6.42 7.27 26.59
CA TYR A 173 5.61 6.38 25.76
C TYR A 173 4.95 5.25 26.56
N GLU A 174 5.72 4.56 27.40
CA GLU A 174 5.22 3.45 28.23
C GLU A 174 4.16 3.93 29.24
N ARG A 175 4.42 5.08 29.90
CA ARG A 175 3.48 5.72 30.82
C ARG A 175 2.19 6.13 30.12
N LEU A 176 2.23 6.65 28.89
CA LEU A 176 1.02 6.97 28.13
C LEU A 176 0.24 5.72 27.67
N VAL A 177 0.93 4.61 27.37
CA VAL A 177 0.32 3.30 27.08
C VAL A 177 -0.23 2.62 28.35
N GLU A 178 0.24 3.01 29.54
CA GLU A 178 -0.40 2.66 30.82
C GLU A 178 -1.64 3.53 31.06
N TYR A 179 -1.56 4.84 30.81
CA TYR A 179 -2.67 5.77 30.97
C TYR A 179 -3.88 5.44 30.11
N SER A 180 -3.69 5.04 28.85
CA SER A 180 -4.79 4.63 27.95
C SER A 180 -5.51 3.34 28.35
N LYS A 181 -5.05 2.63 29.38
CA LYS A 181 -5.70 1.43 29.96
C LYS A 181 -6.53 1.73 31.20
N ARG A 182 -6.48 2.97 31.72
CA ARG A 182 -7.24 3.38 32.92
C ARG A 182 -8.66 3.78 32.53
N GLU A 183 -9.63 3.47 33.39
CA GLU A 183 -11.03 3.87 33.16
C GLU A 183 -11.18 5.40 33.12
N ARG A 184 -12.16 5.90 32.35
CA ARG A 184 -12.45 7.34 32.15
C ARG A 184 -11.19 8.19 31.85
N THR A 185 -10.23 7.63 31.13
CA THR A 185 -8.91 8.25 30.86
C THR A 185 -8.58 8.19 29.37
N VAL A 186 -8.13 9.31 28.79
CA VAL A 186 -7.80 9.43 27.36
C VAL A 186 -6.48 10.20 27.19
N VAL A 187 -5.58 9.72 26.33
CA VAL A 187 -4.37 10.49 25.97
C VAL A 187 -4.65 11.37 24.76
N ALA A 188 -4.31 12.66 24.82
CA ALA A 188 -4.46 13.56 23.69
C ALA A 188 -3.53 13.18 22.52
N ALA A 189 -4.09 13.05 21.32
CA ALA A 189 -3.39 12.52 20.14
C ALA A 189 -2.05 13.22 19.84
N LYS A 190 -1.97 14.55 19.98
CA LYS A 190 -0.72 15.33 19.80
C LYS A 190 0.43 14.80 20.67
N LEU A 191 0.14 14.54 21.95
CA LEU A 191 1.10 14.06 22.94
C LEU A 191 1.48 12.60 22.67
N PHE A 192 0.49 11.75 22.34
CA PHE A 192 0.74 10.35 22.01
C PHE A 192 1.59 10.20 20.74
N HIS A 193 1.29 10.97 19.68
CA HIS A 193 2.06 10.94 18.43
C HIS A 193 3.52 11.38 18.63
N PHE A 194 3.76 12.38 19.48
CA PHE A 194 5.12 12.80 19.85
C PHE A 194 5.88 11.68 20.59
N ALA A 195 5.27 11.11 21.63
CA ALA A 195 5.87 10.03 22.40
C ALA A 195 6.13 8.76 21.56
N ALA A 196 5.17 8.38 20.71
CA ALA A 196 5.32 7.26 19.77
C ALA A 196 6.43 7.52 18.74
N GLY A 197 6.58 8.76 18.25
CA GLY A 197 7.67 9.15 17.36
C GLY A 197 9.05 9.06 18.02
N MET A 198 9.16 9.47 19.29
CA MET A 198 10.40 9.30 20.08
C MET A 198 10.73 7.82 20.31
N HIS A 199 9.75 7.03 20.75
CA HIS A 199 9.92 5.60 21.00
C HIS A 199 10.26 4.83 19.72
N PHE A 200 9.68 5.18 18.57
CA PHE A 200 10.06 4.65 17.27
C PHE A 200 11.52 5.00 16.93
N ALA A 201 11.93 6.26 17.08
CA ALA A 201 13.32 6.68 16.82
C ALA A 201 14.35 5.96 17.72
N GLN A 202 13.97 5.60 18.95
CA GLN A 202 14.79 4.81 19.87
C GLN A 202 14.84 3.32 19.49
N THR A 203 13.69 2.70 19.22
CA THR A 203 13.57 1.25 18.97
C THR A 203 14.06 0.80 17.60
N GLN A 204 14.08 1.67 16.59
CA GLN A 204 14.55 1.32 15.24
C GLN A 204 16.08 1.18 15.10
N ASN A 205 16.85 1.34 16.20
CA ASN A 205 18.30 1.11 16.24
C ASN A 205 19.08 1.88 15.15
N LEU A 206 18.56 3.04 14.75
CA LEU A 206 19.14 3.89 13.71
C LEU A 206 20.54 4.34 14.14
N PRO A 207 21.58 4.16 13.30
CA PRO A 207 22.96 4.33 13.71
C PRO A 207 23.22 5.73 14.25
N HIS A 208 23.62 5.81 15.53
CA HIS A 208 23.84 7.04 16.29
C HIS A 208 25.05 7.85 15.78
N ASN A 209 24.96 8.45 14.58
CA ASN A 209 25.42 9.81 14.27
C ASN A 209 25.18 10.18 12.79
N ARG A 210 24.08 10.92 12.51
CA ARG A 210 24.02 12.21 11.78
C ARG A 210 22.57 12.49 11.34
N TYR A 211 22.18 13.77 11.30
CA TYR A 211 20.89 14.26 10.78
C TYR A 211 19.61 13.95 11.58
N LEU A 212 19.70 13.83 12.91
CA LEU A 212 18.59 14.30 13.76
C LEU A 212 18.63 15.85 13.80
N PRO A 213 17.48 16.55 13.78
CA PRO A 213 17.44 17.99 14.07
C PRO A 213 18.01 18.27 15.48
N LEU A 214 18.90 19.27 15.57
CA LEU A 214 19.74 19.52 16.74
C LEU A 214 19.01 20.24 17.91
N PHE A 215 17.81 19.76 18.27
CA PHE A 215 16.91 20.41 19.24
C PHE A 215 16.49 19.53 20.43
N LEU A 216 16.82 18.24 20.45
CA LEU A 216 16.43 17.31 21.53
C LEU A 216 17.60 16.48 22.12
N VAL A 217 18.75 16.43 21.46
CA VAL A 217 19.89 15.58 21.87
C VAL A 217 20.82 16.27 22.88
N THR A 218 20.82 17.61 22.93
CA THR A 218 21.65 18.41 23.85
C THR A 218 21.25 18.33 25.32
N ALA A 219 20.09 17.75 25.65
CA ALA A 219 19.58 17.66 27.02
C ALA A 219 20.05 16.41 27.80
N ILE A 220 20.73 15.44 27.16
CA ILE A 220 20.99 14.09 27.72
C ILE A 220 22.48 13.68 27.58
N GLY A 221 23.39 14.65 27.41
CA GLY A 221 24.82 14.37 27.16
C GLY A 221 25.77 15.31 27.89
N ASN A 222 26.31 14.86 29.04
CA ASN A 222 27.39 15.55 29.74
C ASN A 222 28.71 15.46 28.95
N TYR A 223 29.05 16.50 28.19
CA TYR A 223 30.40 16.73 27.64
C TYR A 223 30.81 18.20 27.84
N PRO A 224 32.10 18.47 28.14
CA PRO A 224 32.56 19.83 28.45
C PRO A 224 32.62 20.72 27.20
N ALA A 225 32.40 22.02 27.41
CA ALA A 225 32.35 23.01 26.34
C ALA A 225 33.75 23.52 25.96
N GLU A 226 34.06 23.60 24.65
CA GLU A 226 35.18 24.41 24.16
C GLU A 226 35.01 24.88 22.70
N SER A 227 35.59 26.05 22.38
CA SER A 227 35.80 26.61 21.03
C SER A 227 34.56 26.91 20.13
N SER A 228 34.03 28.11 20.34
CA SER A 228 33.14 28.85 19.44
C SER A 228 33.54 28.90 17.95
N LEU A 229 32.55 28.87 17.04
CA LEU A 229 32.66 29.42 15.68
C LEU A 229 31.35 30.12 15.28
N LYS A 230 31.44 31.36 14.76
CA LYS A 230 30.29 32.23 14.47
C LYS A 230 29.89 32.14 12.99
N TRP A 231 28.59 32.11 12.70
CA TRP A 231 28.05 32.24 11.35
C TRP A 231 27.32 33.56 11.15
N HIS A 232 27.57 34.24 10.03
CA HIS A 232 26.95 35.52 9.68
C HIS A 232 25.60 35.34 8.97
N ARG A 233 24.65 36.25 9.22
CA ARG A 233 23.40 36.38 8.44
C ARG A 233 23.68 36.99 7.05
N PRO A 234 23.10 36.43 5.98
CA PRO A 234 22.67 37.21 4.81
C PRO A 234 21.40 38.02 5.16
N LEU A 235 21.19 39.15 4.47
CA LEU A 235 19.97 39.96 4.53
C LEU A 235 19.24 39.92 3.18
N HIS A 236 17.97 40.36 3.22
CA HIS A 236 17.05 40.71 2.13
C HIS A 236 15.96 39.67 1.74
N PRO A 237 14.68 40.10 1.60
CA PRO A 237 13.53 39.25 1.28
C PRO A 237 13.19 39.20 -0.23
N PRO A 238 12.33 38.25 -0.67
CA PRO A 238 11.77 38.23 -2.02
C PRO A 238 10.66 39.29 -2.21
N PRO A 239 10.41 39.77 -3.45
CA PRO A 239 9.42 40.81 -3.76
C PRO A 239 7.97 40.29 -3.93
N SER A 240 7.01 41.20 -3.83
CA SER A 240 5.56 40.96 -3.90
C SER A 240 4.97 40.95 -5.32
N VAL A 241 3.81 40.30 -5.49
CA VAL A 241 3.10 40.12 -6.78
C VAL A 241 1.86 41.02 -6.88
N THR A 242 1.84 41.98 -7.82
CA THR A 242 0.61 42.64 -8.32
C THR A 242 0.81 43.27 -9.70
N ASN A 243 0.11 42.79 -10.74
CA ASN A 243 -0.85 43.58 -11.55
C ASN A 243 -1.35 42.85 -12.83
N ILE A 244 -2.68 42.88 -13.02
CA ILE A 244 -3.45 43.28 -14.24
C ILE A 244 -2.96 42.66 -15.59
N MET A 245 -3.70 41.71 -16.22
CA MET A 245 -4.79 41.93 -17.21
C MET A 245 -4.36 42.77 -18.45
N GLU A 246 -4.79 42.53 -19.70
CA GLU A 246 -5.97 41.83 -20.24
C GLU A 246 -5.74 41.46 -21.73
N ASN A 247 -6.45 40.47 -22.31
CA ASN A 247 -6.87 40.47 -23.73
C ASN A 247 -7.82 39.31 -24.12
N LEU A 248 -9.12 39.64 -24.23
CA LEU A 248 -10.16 39.24 -25.22
C LEU A 248 -10.13 37.84 -25.90
N GLY A 249 -11.26 37.11 -26.03
CA GLY A 249 -12.62 37.42 -25.55
C GLY A 249 -13.76 36.62 -26.21
N PHE A 250 -14.99 37.17 -26.13
CA PHE A 250 -16.30 36.73 -26.71
C PHE A 250 -17.06 35.55 -26.02
N LEU A 251 -18.40 35.55 -25.87
CA LEU A 251 -19.41 36.62 -25.60
C LEU A 251 -20.82 36.00 -25.27
N CYS A 252 -21.79 36.84 -24.84
CA CYS A 252 -23.25 36.65 -24.73
C CYS A 252 -23.85 35.77 -23.58
N THR A 253 -25.07 35.99 -23.04
CA THR A 253 -25.82 37.21 -22.56
C THR A 253 -27.04 36.75 -21.69
N THR A 254 -27.93 37.66 -21.22
CA THR A 254 -28.74 37.54 -19.97
C THR A 254 -30.28 37.69 -20.07
N ASP A 255 -30.96 37.56 -18.91
CA ASP A 255 -32.34 38.05 -18.52
C ASP A 255 -33.60 37.23 -18.94
N GLY A 256 -34.74 37.22 -18.21
CA GLY A 256 -35.10 37.75 -16.86
C GLY A 256 -36.62 37.68 -16.49
N TYR A 257 -36.99 38.01 -15.24
CA TYR A 257 -38.35 38.38 -14.69
C TYR A 257 -39.49 37.35 -14.41
N ALA A 258 -40.50 37.79 -13.63
CA ALA A 258 -41.74 37.14 -13.10
C ALA A 258 -42.73 38.24 -12.57
N PRO A 259 -43.88 38.03 -11.84
CA PRO A 259 -44.71 36.85 -11.47
C PRO A 259 -46.27 37.09 -11.63
N LEU A 260 -47.17 36.22 -11.06
CA LEU A 260 -48.48 36.51 -10.33
C LEU A 260 -49.58 35.40 -10.45
N GLY A 261 -50.50 35.27 -9.45
CA GLY A 261 -51.88 34.72 -9.63
C GLY A 261 -52.31 33.42 -8.88
N ASN A 262 -53.60 33.33 -8.47
CA ASN A 262 -54.33 32.19 -7.81
C ASN A 262 -55.86 32.55 -7.74
N PRO A 263 -56.86 31.80 -7.16
CA PRO A 263 -56.93 30.45 -6.54
C PRO A 263 -58.16 29.56 -6.97
N GLY A 264 -58.45 28.44 -6.29
CA GLY A 264 -59.82 27.83 -6.22
C GLY A 264 -59.91 26.30 -5.93
N GLN A 265 -60.80 25.86 -5.01
CA GLN A 265 -61.06 24.43 -4.69
C GLN A 265 -62.38 24.20 -3.91
N ASP A 266 -62.74 22.91 -3.68
CA ASP A 266 -63.74 22.27 -2.77
C ASP A 266 -65.08 21.74 -3.35
N PRO A 267 -65.75 20.74 -2.72
CA PRO A 267 -65.32 19.69 -1.74
C PRO A 267 -65.69 18.26 -2.28
N ASN A 268 -66.07 17.16 -1.61
CA ASN A 268 -66.29 16.73 -0.20
C ASN A 268 -66.30 15.17 -0.07
N SER A 269 -65.92 14.58 1.08
CA SER A 269 -66.55 13.40 1.75
C SER A 269 -65.71 12.88 2.94
N GLU A 270 -66.35 12.28 3.96
CA GLU A 270 -65.74 12.02 5.29
C GLU A 270 -65.53 10.55 5.68
N THR A 271 -64.54 10.30 6.55
CA THR A 271 -64.56 9.18 7.53
C THR A 271 -64.09 9.69 8.91
N ARG A 272 -64.55 9.08 10.00
CA ARG A 272 -64.35 9.60 11.37
C ARG A 272 -62.88 9.48 11.84
N PRO A 273 -62.19 10.59 12.21
CA PRO A 273 -60.75 10.59 12.45
C PRO A 273 -60.34 10.32 13.91
N ARG A 274 -59.09 9.88 14.10
CA ARG A 274 -58.37 10.05 15.38
C ARG A 274 -58.09 11.55 15.60
N VAL A 275 -58.21 12.03 16.83
CA VAL A 275 -57.88 13.42 17.19
C VAL A 275 -56.38 13.68 17.03
N ALA A 276 -55.99 14.32 15.92
CA ALA A 276 -54.59 14.54 15.54
C ALA A 276 -53.84 15.55 16.44
N LYS A 277 -54.57 16.44 17.15
CA LYS A 277 -54.01 17.42 18.07
C LYS A 277 -54.89 17.53 19.32
N ALA A 278 -54.31 17.25 20.49
CA ALA A 278 -54.96 17.54 21.78
C ALA A 278 -54.81 19.03 22.13
N CYS A 279 -55.76 19.58 22.91
CA CYS A 279 -55.70 20.97 23.37
C CYS A 279 -54.47 21.22 24.27
N GLU A 280 -54.00 22.46 24.30
CA GLU A 280 -52.82 22.89 25.09
C GLU A 280 -52.93 22.45 26.56
N THR A 281 -54.13 22.59 27.15
CA THR A 281 -54.42 22.26 28.55
C THR A 281 -54.30 20.76 28.85
N CYS A 282 -54.90 19.88 28.03
CA CYS A 282 -54.78 18.43 28.20
C CYS A 282 -53.38 17.90 27.85
N ARG A 283 -52.73 18.52 26.85
CA ARG A 283 -51.36 18.19 26.43
C ARG A 283 -50.36 18.52 27.54
N ARG A 284 -50.41 19.73 28.10
CA ARG A 284 -49.58 20.17 29.24
C ARG A 284 -49.83 19.33 30.51
N ARG A 285 -51.07 18.90 30.75
CA ARG A 285 -51.43 18.04 31.90
C ARG A 285 -51.32 16.52 31.63
N LYS A 286 -50.79 16.11 30.47
CA LYS A 286 -50.61 14.69 30.07
C LYS A 286 -51.87 13.81 30.26
N ARG A 287 -53.06 14.32 29.91
CA ARG A 287 -54.34 13.55 29.96
C ARG A 287 -54.97 13.41 28.59
N LYS A 288 -55.75 12.34 28.39
CA LYS A 288 -56.48 12.08 27.13
C LYS A 288 -57.45 13.23 26.82
N CYS A 289 -57.46 13.66 25.57
CA CYS A 289 -58.33 14.71 25.04
C CYS A 289 -59.27 14.10 24.00
N ASP A 290 -60.56 14.44 24.07
CA ASP A 290 -61.63 13.97 23.19
C ASP A 290 -61.82 14.84 21.93
N GLY A 291 -61.00 15.87 21.72
CA GLY A 291 -61.01 16.71 20.52
C GLY A 291 -62.11 17.77 20.45
N ASN A 292 -63.17 17.64 21.25
CA ASN A 292 -64.24 18.62 21.36
C ASN A 292 -63.76 19.99 21.91
N TYR A 293 -64.62 21.00 21.81
CA TYR A 293 -64.39 22.34 22.36
C TYR A 293 -65.61 22.87 23.15
N PRO A 294 -65.47 23.22 24.45
CA PRO A 294 -64.37 22.82 25.33
C PRO A 294 -64.33 21.29 25.44
N CYS A 295 -63.13 20.68 25.44
CA CYS A 295 -63.03 19.23 25.53
C CYS A 295 -63.57 18.73 26.89
N SER A 296 -64.13 17.51 26.91
CA SER A 296 -64.79 16.94 28.09
C SER A 296 -63.90 16.94 29.34
N SER A 297 -62.59 16.78 29.18
CA SER A 297 -61.63 16.84 30.28
C SER A 297 -61.32 18.27 30.77
N CYS A 298 -61.47 19.30 29.95
CA CYS A 298 -61.31 20.69 30.39
C CYS A 298 -62.61 21.22 31.02
N PHE A 299 -63.76 20.95 30.40
CA PHE A 299 -65.08 21.32 30.89
C PHE A 299 -65.34 20.77 32.30
N LYS A 300 -65.13 19.47 32.54
CA LYS A 300 -65.34 18.84 33.87
C LYS A 300 -64.42 19.36 34.98
N ASN A 301 -63.30 20.01 34.65
CA ASN A 301 -62.39 20.58 35.64
C ASN A 301 -62.51 22.11 35.73
N ASN A 302 -63.46 22.71 35.00
CA ASN A 302 -63.69 24.16 34.90
C ASN A 302 -62.43 24.97 34.54
N ILE A 303 -61.68 24.49 33.53
CA ILE A 303 -60.44 25.11 33.05
C ILE A 303 -60.58 25.42 31.55
N GLU A 304 -60.02 26.55 31.14
CA GLU A 304 -59.95 26.99 29.75
C GLU A 304 -59.31 25.93 28.83
N CYS A 305 -59.92 25.73 27.67
CA CYS A 305 -59.51 24.77 26.65
C CYS A 305 -59.02 25.57 25.44
N ILE A 306 -57.77 25.39 25.01
CA ILE A 306 -57.15 26.20 23.94
C ILE A 306 -56.59 25.29 22.85
N TYR A 307 -56.84 25.63 21.58
CA TYR A 307 -56.21 25.00 20.41
C TYR A 307 -55.70 26.09 19.46
N VAL A 308 -54.38 26.24 19.32
CA VAL A 308 -53.78 27.19 18.36
C VAL A 308 -53.85 26.61 16.93
N LEU A 309 -54.30 27.39 15.95
CA LEU A 309 -54.56 26.95 14.57
C LEU A 309 -54.09 27.98 13.52
N GLU A 310 -52.80 28.01 13.15
CA GLU A 310 -52.35 28.83 12.02
C GLU A 310 -51.03 28.36 11.36
N ARG A 311 -51.03 28.36 10.01
CA ARG A 311 -49.91 28.22 9.03
C ARG A 311 -50.51 28.54 7.65
N PRO A 312 -49.84 29.28 6.76
CA PRO A 312 -49.16 28.65 5.59
C PRO A 312 -47.89 29.47 5.18
N LYS A 313 -47.18 29.35 4.04
CA LYS A 313 -47.26 28.60 2.75
C LYS A 313 -45.87 27.97 2.42
N ARG A 314 -45.72 27.36 1.23
CA ARG A 314 -44.46 26.96 0.56
C ARG A 314 -44.60 27.21 -0.96
N LYS A 315 -43.49 27.29 -1.71
CA LYS A 315 -43.51 27.23 -3.20
C LYS A 315 -43.73 25.79 -3.69
N GLN A 316 -44.25 25.65 -4.91
CA GLN A 316 -44.56 24.37 -5.57
C GLN A 316 -43.30 23.61 -6.04
N ARG A 317 -43.49 22.31 -6.33
CA ARG A 317 -42.64 21.51 -7.22
C ARG A 317 -43.40 21.29 -8.53
N ASP A 318 -42.68 21.06 -9.63
CA ASP A 318 -43.29 20.90 -10.95
C ASP A 318 -44.10 19.60 -11.07
N SER A 319 -45.39 19.74 -11.36
CA SER A 319 -46.32 18.60 -11.45
C SER A 319 -46.10 17.79 -12.73
N GLU A 320 -45.63 18.44 -13.81
CA GLU A 320 -45.37 17.79 -15.09
C GLU A 320 -44.12 16.91 -15.04
N LEU A 321 -43.07 17.34 -14.32
CA LEU A 321 -41.90 16.52 -14.04
C LEU A 321 -42.25 15.31 -13.15
N VAL A 322 -43.12 15.49 -12.15
CA VAL A 322 -43.58 14.39 -11.29
C VAL A 322 -44.39 13.38 -12.10
N SER A 323 -45.35 13.81 -12.94
CA SER A 323 -46.11 12.90 -13.81
C SER A 323 -45.19 12.12 -14.74
N ASN A 324 -44.28 12.79 -15.46
CA ASN A 324 -43.34 12.12 -16.37
C ASN A 324 -42.44 11.09 -15.65
N LEU A 325 -42.04 11.36 -14.40
CA LEU A 325 -41.28 10.40 -13.59
C LEU A 325 -42.15 9.24 -13.08
N GLU A 326 -43.41 9.48 -12.72
CA GLU A 326 -44.36 8.44 -12.33
C GLU A 326 -44.70 7.52 -13.51
N ASP A 327 -44.90 8.07 -14.71
CA ASP A 327 -45.12 7.34 -15.96
C ASP A 327 -43.88 6.52 -16.36
N GLN A 328 -42.67 7.09 -16.27
CA GLN A 328 -41.42 6.36 -16.50
C GLN A 328 -41.21 5.23 -15.48
N VAL A 329 -41.54 5.45 -14.20
CA VAL A 329 -41.50 4.42 -13.16
C VAL A 329 -42.56 3.33 -13.41
N LEU A 330 -43.72 3.67 -13.96
CA LEU A 330 -44.72 2.68 -14.40
C LEU A 330 -44.19 1.82 -15.56
N ALA A 331 -43.65 2.46 -16.60
CA ALA A 331 -43.09 1.79 -17.77
C ALA A 331 -41.91 0.87 -17.41
N LEU A 332 -41.01 1.31 -16.53
CA LEU A 332 -39.90 0.50 -16.01
C LEU A 332 -40.40 -0.68 -15.16
N LYS A 333 -41.42 -0.49 -14.32
CA LYS A 333 -42.03 -1.61 -13.56
C LYS A 333 -42.73 -2.62 -14.46
N ASP A 334 -43.32 -2.20 -15.57
CA ASP A 334 -43.89 -3.11 -16.57
C ASP A 334 -42.82 -3.82 -17.41
N TYR A 335 -41.68 -3.17 -17.66
CA TYR A 335 -40.53 -3.81 -18.31
C TYR A 335 -39.88 -4.85 -17.40
N VAL A 336 -39.66 -4.52 -16.13
CA VAL A 336 -39.17 -5.46 -15.11
C VAL A 336 -40.14 -6.63 -14.95
N ARG A 337 -41.45 -6.41 -14.82
CA ARG A 337 -42.44 -7.50 -14.73
C ARG A 337 -42.49 -8.38 -15.98
N LYS A 338 -42.15 -7.86 -17.18
CA LYS A 338 -42.01 -8.66 -18.39
C LYS A 338 -40.73 -9.52 -18.38
N LEU A 339 -39.63 -9.02 -17.82
CA LEU A 339 -38.40 -9.79 -17.62
C LEU A 339 -38.56 -10.86 -16.52
N GLU A 340 -39.23 -10.53 -15.42
CA GLU A 340 -39.60 -11.46 -14.34
C GLU A 340 -40.55 -12.56 -14.84
N ALA A 341 -41.44 -12.26 -15.78
CA ALA A 341 -42.30 -13.25 -16.45
C ALA A 341 -41.54 -14.10 -17.49
N ALA A 342 -40.46 -13.58 -18.09
CA ALA A 342 -39.59 -14.34 -18.99
C ALA A 342 -38.62 -15.26 -18.23
N CYS A 343 -38.21 -14.87 -17.01
CA CYS A 343 -37.34 -15.65 -16.13
C CYS A 343 -38.16 -16.40 -15.06
N GLY A 344 -38.63 -17.60 -15.42
CA GLY A 344 -39.48 -18.44 -14.57
C GLY A 344 -38.90 -18.66 -13.16
N HIS A 345 -39.70 -18.32 -12.15
CA HIS A 345 -39.27 -18.32 -10.74
C HIS A 345 -39.16 -19.71 -10.10
N ALA A 346 -38.17 -19.88 -9.22
CA ALA A 346 -38.04 -21.04 -8.32
C ALA A 346 -37.78 -20.59 -6.86
N ASN A 347 -38.86 -20.17 -6.19
CA ASN A 347 -39.09 -20.04 -4.75
C ASN A 347 -37.91 -20.12 -3.74
N LEU A 348 -37.72 -19.04 -2.96
CA LEU A 348 -37.06 -19.07 -1.64
C LEU A 348 -37.90 -18.26 -0.62
N PRO A 349 -38.28 -18.81 0.56
CA PRO A 349 -39.00 -18.06 1.58
C PRO A 349 -38.09 -17.15 2.44
N ASN A 350 -38.65 -16.03 2.92
CA ASN A 350 -38.04 -15.13 3.90
C ASN A 350 -37.60 -15.83 5.20
N PHE A 351 -36.55 -15.29 5.83
CA PHE A 351 -36.59 -14.98 7.27
C PHE A 351 -35.82 -13.68 7.59
N ALA A 352 -36.07 -13.10 8.77
CA ALA A 352 -35.65 -11.75 9.16
C ALA A 352 -34.47 -11.76 10.18
N PRO A 353 -33.79 -10.62 10.42
CA PRO A 353 -32.53 -10.59 11.17
C PRO A 353 -32.69 -10.44 12.70
N SER A 354 -31.84 -11.13 13.44
CA SER A 354 -31.57 -10.98 14.89
C SER A 354 -30.16 -11.54 15.19
N THR A 355 -29.13 -10.70 15.32
CA THR A 355 -28.59 -10.14 16.59
C THR A 355 -27.87 -11.14 17.50
N LEU A 356 -26.55 -10.93 17.59
CA LEU A 356 -25.66 -11.09 18.75
C LEU A 356 -25.20 -12.50 19.20
N ASP A 357 -23.87 -12.59 19.21
CA ASP A 357 -22.97 -13.12 20.23
C ASP A 357 -22.66 -14.63 20.42
N ASP A 358 -21.34 -14.81 20.51
CA ASP A 358 -20.53 -15.74 21.30
C ASP A 358 -20.04 -17.09 20.74
N ASP A 359 -18.86 -17.47 21.24
CA ASP A 359 -18.02 -18.59 20.82
C ASP A 359 -18.36 -19.87 21.59
N PHE A 360 -18.47 -21.00 20.88
CA PHE A 360 -17.71 -22.23 21.16
C PHE A 360 -18.06 -23.32 20.12
N GLY A 361 -17.05 -24.10 19.69
CA GLY A 361 -17.21 -25.06 18.60
C GLY A 361 -18.11 -26.27 18.90
N THR A 362 -18.90 -26.69 17.90
CA THR A 362 -19.50 -28.03 17.81
C THR A 362 -19.30 -28.57 16.39
N LEU A 363 -18.98 -29.86 16.27
CA LEU A 363 -18.63 -30.51 15.01
C LEU A 363 -19.81 -30.56 14.02
N THR A 364 -19.76 -29.71 12.99
CA THR A 364 -20.45 -29.92 11.71
C THR A 364 -19.43 -30.33 10.65
N VAL A 365 -19.78 -31.29 9.79
CA VAL A 365 -18.90 -31.76 8.70
C VAL A 365 -18.98 -30.76 7.54
N PRO A 366 -17.89 -30.11 7.11
CA PRO A 366 -17.90 -29.22 5.95
C PRO A 366 -17.88 -30.03 4.64
N GLU A 367 -18.71 -29.64 3.68
CA GLU A 367 -18.66 -30.19 2.32
C GLU A 367 -17.53 -29.54 1.50
N ASP A 368 -16.68 -30.38 0.90
CA ASP A 368 -15.76 -30.13 -0.23
C ASP A 368 -14.94 -28.81 -0.27
N ASP A 369 -14.23 -28.46 0.81
CA ASP A 369 -13.46 -27.20 0.90
C ASP A 369 -12.07 -27.19 0.20
N SER A 370 -11.83 -28.08 -0.78
CA SER A 370 -10.51 -28.17 -1.44
C SER A 370 -10.16 -26.92 -2.27
N GLN A 371 -11.12 -26.44 -3.06
CA GLN A 371 -10.93 -25.25 -3.91
C GLN A 371 -10.83 -23.96 -3.09
N SER A 372 -11.62 -23.78 -2.02
CA SER A 372 -11.55 -22.58 -1.18
C SER A 372 -10.25 -22.55 -0.36
N SER A 373 -9.76 -23.70 0.09
CA SER A 373 -8.44 -23.80 0.72
C SER A 373 -7.31 -23.40 -0.25
N ALA A 374 -7.37 -23.86 -1.50
CA ALA A 374 -6.40 -23.50 -2.54
C ALA A 374 -6.47 -22.01 -2.95
N ILE A 375 -7.68 -21.45 -3.13
CA ILE A 375 -7.88 -20.00 -3.34
C ILE A 375 -7.28 -19.25 -2.16
N ASN A 376 -7.58 -19.66 -0.92
CA ASN A 376 -7.06 -19.02 0.27
C ASN A 376 -5.53 -19.09 0.36
N ASP A 377 -4.88 -20.22 0.07
CA ASP A 377 -3.40 -20.27 0.03
C ASP A 377 -2.83 -19.31 -1.01
N VAL A 378 -3.42 -19.27 -2.21
CA VAL A 378 -2.96 -18.41 -3.32
C VAL A 378 -3.16 -16.92 -3.02
N SER A 379 -4.23 -16.55 -2.30
CA SER A 379 -4.65 -15.14 -2.08
C SER A 379 -4.40 -14.62 -0.65
N SER A 380 -4.05 -15.48 0.30
CA SER A 380 -3.49 -15.13 1.63
C SER A 380 -1.97 -14.97 1.60
N MET A 381 -1.40 -14.84 0.40
CA MET A 381 -0.04 -14.37 0.15
C MET A 381 0.01 -12.85 0.37
N MET A 382 -0.30 -12.43 1.59
CA MET A 382 0.07 -11.12 2.15
C MET A 382 1.39 -11.29 2.93
N TRP A 383 1.91 -10.23 3.54
CA TRP A 383 3.14 -10.31 4.36
C TRP A 383 3.01 -11.34 5.48
N ARG A 384 3.97 -12.26 5.57
CA ARG A 384 4.07 -13.28 6.62
C ARG A 384 5.36 -13.11 7.41
N MET A 385 5.24 -13.27 8.72
CA MET A 385 6.38 -13.40 9.63
C MET A 385 6.53 -14.88 9.96
N ASN A 386 7.48 -15.54 9.30
CA ASN A 386 7.79 -16.94 9.57
C ASN A 386 8.59 -17.04 10.87
N LEU A 387 8.17 -17.90 11.79
CA LEU A 387 8.93 -18.29 12.98
C LEU A 387 9.76 -19.53 12.66
N HIS A 388 11.08 -19.44 12.81
CA HIS A 388 11.98 -20.60 12.72
C HIS A 388 11.92 -21.44 13.99
N GLY A 389 12.41 -22.69 13.91
CA GLY A 389 12.57 -23.56 15.08
C GLY A 389 13.55 -23.04 16.14
N SER A 390 14.35 -22.02 15.81
CA SER A 390 15.19 -21.25 16.75
C SER A 390 14.42 -20.18 17.53
N GLY A 391 13.17 -19.88 17.16
CA GLY A 391 12.39 -18.73 17.64
C GLY A 391 12.62 -17.45 16.84
N GLU A 392 13.54 -17.44 15.86
CA GLU A 392 13.85 -16.26 15.05
C GLU A 392 12.77 -15.98 14.00
N THR A 393 12.35 -14.72 13.91
CA THR A 393 11.35 -14.26 12.93
C THR A 393 12.00 -13.80 11.64
N SER A 394 11.48 -14.23 10.49
CA SER A 394 11.86 -13.72 9.17
C SER A 394 10.66 -13.17 8.41
N PHE A 395 10.82 -12.02 7.79
CA PHE A 395 9.80 -11.36 6.97
C PHE A 395 9.82 -11.90 5.53
N VAL A 396 8.72 -12.52 5.10
CA VAL A 396 8.53 -13.06 3.75
C VAL A 396 7.20 -12.56 3.18
N GLY A 397 7.26 -11.91 2.03
CA GLY A 397 6.13 -11.28 1.38
C GLY A 397 5.40 -12.14 0.35
N PRO A 398 4.42 -11.54 -0.36
CA PRO A 398 3.48 -12.20 -1.26
C PRO A 398 4.09 -13.21 -2.24
N SER A 399 5.09 -12.76 -3.00
CA SER A 399 5.67 -13.50 -4.11
C SER A 399 6.91 -14.32 -3.71
N GLY A 400 7.44 -14.07 -2.52
CA GLY A 400 8.46 -14.90 -1.84
C GLY A 400 7.86 -16.05 -1.04
N SER A 401 6.57 -16.01 -0.69
CA SER A 401 5.85 -17.04 0.09
C SER A 401 5.76 -18.43 -0.56
N PHE A 402 6.37 -18.60 -1.74
CA PHE A 402 6.66 -19.88 -2.36
C PHE A 402 7.82 -20.63 -1.66
N CYS A 403 8.65 -19.94 -0.87
CA CYS A 403 9.66 -20.55 -0.02
C CYS A 403 9.05 -20.99 1.32
N PHE A 404 8.42 -22.18 1.36
CA PHE A 404 8.20 -22.87 2.64
C PHE A 404 9.55 -23.19 3.30
N PRO A 405 9.63 -23.23 4.65
CA PRO A 405 10.83 -23.64 5.36
C PRO A 405 11.07 -25.15 5.20
N VAL A 406 11.76 -25.54 4.12
CA VAL A 406 12.33 -26.88 3.98
C VAL A 406 13.32 -27.07 5.13
N SER A 407 13.08 -28.08 5.97
CA SER A 407 13.84 -28.32 7.20
C SER A 407 15.34 -28.39 6.92
N GLY A 408 16.08 -27.43 7.46
CA GLY A 408 17.44 -27.08 7.02
C GLY A 408 18.43 -28.24 7.01
N HIS A 409 18.56 -28.87 5.85
CA HIS A 409 19.72 -29.68 5.49
C HIS A 409 20.60 -28.79 4.62
N GLY A 410 21.73 -28.35 5.18
CA GLY A 410 22.79 -27.75 4.36
C GLY A 410 23.22 -28.79 3.34
N ILE A 411 22.99 -28.52 2.06
CA ILE A 411 23.60 -29.31 0.98
C ILE A 411 25.07 -28.90 0.97
N GLU A 412 25.89 -29.63 1.70
CA GLU A 412 27.35 -29.52 1.62
C GLU A 412 27.75 -29.76 0.16
N THR A 413 28.25 -28.71 -0.50
CA THR A 413 28.82 -28.81 -1.84
C THR A 413 30.10 -29.62 -1.74
N GLN A 414 29.99 -30.92 -2.04
CA GLN A 414 31.13 -31.83 -2.12
C GLN A 414 32.15 -31.26 -3.11
N SER A 415 33.35 -30.95 -2.61
CA SER A 415 34.46 -30.50 -3.44
C SER A 415 35.10 -31.70 -4.12
N THR A 416 34.91 -31.80 -5.44
CA THR A 416 35.41 -32.91 -6.25
C THR A 416 36.19 -32.38 -7.46
N GLY A 417 37.43 -32.82 -7.61
CA GLY A 417 38.21 -32.64 -8.84
C GLY A 417 39.16 -31.42 -8.87
N PRO A 418 40.38 -31.58 -9.41
CA PRO A 418 41.21 -30.47 -9.86
C PRO A 418 40.79 -30.09 -11.29
N GLU A 419 39.85 -29.16 -11.41
CA GLU A 419 39.25 -28.77 -12.70
C GLU A 419 39.93 -27.54 -13.32
N ALA A 420 39.70 -27.31 -14.62
CA ALA A 420 40.57 -26.49 -15.44
C ALA A 420 40.43 -24.97 -15.21
N GLU A 421 41.53 -24.25 -15.37
CA GLU A 421 41.55 -22.78 -15.34
C GLU A 421 40.94 -22.22 -16.64
N GLU A 422 39.63 -21.95 -16.62
CA GLU A 422 38.94 -21.32 -17.74
C GLU A 422 39.46 -19.91 -18.01
N SER A 423 39.72 -19.60 -19.28
CA SER A 423 40.23 -18.27 -19.64
C SER A 423 39.22 -17.17 -19.32
N VAL A 424 39.70 -16.07 -18.73
CA VAL A 424 38.91 -14.86 -18.41
C VAL A 424 38.03 -14.38 -19.59
N GLN A 425 38.52 -14.51 -20.83
CA GLN A 425 37.77 -14.14 -22.03
C GLN A 425 36.45 -14.93 -22.16
N VAL A 426 36.47 -16.25 -21.97
CA VAL A 426 35.26 -17.11 -22.06
C VAL A 426 34.22 -16.70 -21.02
N LEU A 427 34.65 -16.39 -19.80
CA LEU A 427 33.75 -15.91 -18.75
C LEU A 427 33.17 -14.52 -19.08
N LEU A 428 33.96 -13.60 -19.66
CA LEU A 428 33.45 -12.30 -20.14
C LEU A 428 32.42 -12.47 -21.26
N ASP A 429 32.64 -13.41 -22.19
CA ASP A 429 31.71 -13.69 -23.29
C ASP A 429 30.41 -14.36 -22.79
N LEU A 430 30.49 -15.30 -21.83
CA LEU A 430 29.34 -15.90 -21.17
C LEU A 430 28.51 -14.86 -20.39
N PHE A 431 29.16 -13.96 -19.63
CA PHE A 431 28.49 -12.84 -18.96
C PHE A 431 27.76 -11.95 -19.97
N ARG A 432 28.43 -11.59 -21.06
CA ARG A 432 27.85 -10.77 -22.13
C ARG A 432 26.62 -11.42 -22.76
N GLN A 433 26.72 -12.71 -23.09
CA GLN A 433 25.68 -13.47 -23.78
C GLN A 433 24.46 -13.76 -22.91
N HIS A 434 24.65 -14.22 -21.67
CA HIS A 434 23.56 -14.76 -20.83
C HIS A 434 23.05 -13.80 -19.74
N ILE A 435 23.82 -12.78 -19.36
CA ILE A 435 23.48 -11.87 -18.25
C ILE A 435 23.30 -10.44 -18.78
N ASN A 436 24.31 -9.88 -19.43
CA ASN A 436 24.32 -8.46 -19.79
C ASN A 436 23.37 -8.11 -20.93
N SER A 437 23.16 -9.02 -21.89
CA SER A 437 22.17 -8.90 -22.97
C SER A 437 20.72 -8.72 -22.49
N ILE A 438 20.44 -9.09 -21.23
CA ILE A 438 19.12 -8.93 -20.59
C ILE A 438 19.16 -7.74 -19.63
N HIS A 439 20.11 -7.73 -18.69
CA HIS A 439 20.09 -6.80 -17.56
C HIS A 439 20.84 -5.48 -17.79
N HIS A 440 21.61 -5.37 -18.88
CA HIS A 440 22.37 -4.18 -19.29
C HIS A 440 23.27 -3.58 -18.19
N PHE A 441 23.74 -4.38 -17.22
CA PHE A 441 24.53 -3.92 -16.07
C PHE A 441 25.77 -3.10 -16.46
N VAL A 442 26.45 -3.45 -17.56
CA VAL A 442 27.73 -2.87 -17.98
C VAL A 442 27.68 -2.48 -19.46
N PRO A 443 28.12 -1.28 -19.87
CA PRO A 443 28.25 -0.93 -21.29
C PRO A 443 29.29 -1.82 -22.00
N PRO A 444 29.07 -2.28 -23.25
CA PRO A 444 30.00 -3.17 -23.94
C PRO A 444 31.48 -2.73 -23.96
N PRO A 445 31.84 -1.43 -24.13
CA PRO A 445 33.23 -1.00 -24.08
C PRO A 445 33.91 -1.19 -22.71
N VAL A 446 33.14 -1.22 -21.61
CA VAL A 446 33.67 -1.45 -20.26
C VAL A 446 33.96 -2.93 -20.02
N ILE A 447 33.23 -3.85 -20.66
CA ILE A 447 33.50 -5.30 -20.56
C ILE A 447 34.92 -5.63 -21.08
N GLU A 448 35.38 -4.93 -22.12
CA GLU A 448 36.73 -5.12 -22.69
C GLU A 448 37.85 -4.66 -21.73
N THR A 449 37.63 -3.63 -20.91
CA THR A 449 38.64 -3.14 -19.95
C THR A 449 38.75 -4.01 -18.70
N LEU A 450 37.74 -4.84 -18.39
CA LEU A 450 37.78 -5.80 -17.27
C LEU A 450 38.83 -6.92 -17.43
N LYS A 451 39.56 -6.97 -18.55
CA LYS A 451 40.69 -7.90 -18.72
C LYS A 451 41.90 -7.51 -17.86
N ALA A 452 42.08 -6.23 -17.56
CA ALA A 452 43.15 -5.70 -16.73
C ALA A 452 42.67 -4.46 -15.95
N PRO A 453 41.97 -4.63 -14.81
CA PRO A 453 41.45 -3.50 -14.04
C PRO A 453 42.57 -2.68 -13.40
N GLU A 454 42.56 -1.36 -13.66
CA GLU A 454 43.53 -0.41 -13.10
C GLU A 454 43.09 0.21 -11.76
N SER A 455 41.84 0.01 -11.34
CA SER A 455 41.25 0.56 -10.11
C SER A 455 40.58 -0.53 -9.27
N LEU A 456 40.46 -0.27 -7.96
CA LEU A 456 39.89 -1.23 -6.99
C LEU A 456 38.38 -1.47 -7.23
N ASP A 457 37.63 -0.51 -7.77
CA ASP A 457 36.24 -0.73 -8.21
C ASP A 457 36.18 -1.45 -9.57
N GLY A 458 37.17 -1.29 -10.44
CA GLY A 458 37.38 -2.15 -11.60
C GLY A 458 37.69 -3.60 -11.23
N GLU A 459 38.52 -3.83 -10.20
CA GLU A 459 38.77 -5.17 -9.62
C GLU A 459 37.48 -5.78 -9.06
N LEU A 460 36.69 -4.98 -8.34
CA LEU A 460 35.38 -5.41 -7.83
C LEU A 460 34.43 -5.76 -8.98
N LEU A 461 34.34 -4.94 -10.03
CA LEU A 461 33.49 -5.24 -11.18
C LEU A 461 33.97 -6.49 -11.95
N GLN A 462 35.28 -6.65 -12.16
CA GLN A 462 35.86 -7.88 -12.73
C GLN A 462 35.47 -9.09 -11.90
N ALA A 463 35.71 -9.05 -10.59
CA ALA A 463 35.42 -10.17 -9.68
C ALA A 463 33.92 -10.53 -9.67
N SER A 464 33.03 -9.54 -9.59
CA SER A 464 31.57 -9.76 -9.69
C SER A 464 31.15 -10.36 -11.03
N VAL A 465 31.69 -9.86 -12.14
CA VAL A 465 31.39 -10.36 -13.50
C VAL A 465 31.81 -11.83 -13.64
N LEU A 466 33.03 -12.17 -13.24
CA LEU A 466 33.54 -13.55 -13.33
C LEU A 466 32.78 -14.50 -12.40
N ALA A 467 32.46 -14.06 -11.17
CA ALA A 467 31.68 -14.83 -10.19
C ALA A 467 30.23 -15.12 -10.61
N ALA A 468 29.66 -14.29 -11.49
CA ALA A 468 28.33 -14.50 -12.08
C ALA A 468 28.40 -15.31 -13.39
N ALA A 469 29.42 -15.07 -14.22
CA ALA A 469 29.68 -15.83 -15.45
C ALA A 469 29.87 -17.33 -15.19
N SER A 470 30.60 -17.67 -14.12
CA SER A 470 30.86 -19.05 -13.68
C SER A 470 29.62 -19.84 -13.26
N LEU A 471 28.41 -19.25 -13.23
CA LEU A 471 27.17 -20.04 -13.09
C LEU A 471 26.75 -20.71 -14.42
N PHE A 472 27.36 -20.31 -15.54
CA PHE A 472 27.16 -20.90 -16.86
C PHE A 472 28.25 -21.92 -17.26
N ALA A 473 29.28 -22.09 -16.43
CA ALA A 473 30.47 -22.88 -16.73
C ALA A 473 30.93 -23.72 -15.51
N ASP A 474 31.83 -24.68 -15.73
CA ASP A 474 32.29 -25.63 -14.72
C ASP A 474 33.61 -25.15 -14.07
N SER A 475 33.57 -23.97 -13.43
CA SER A 475 34.76 -23.29 -12.90
C SER A 475 34.60 -22.71 -11.49
N GLN A 476 35.72 -22.23 -10.92
CA GLN A 476 35.89 -21.83 -9.52
C GLN A 476 35.21 -20.50 -9.17
N GLY A 477 33.91 -20.40 -9.45
CA GLY A 477 33.06 -19.20 -9.29
C GLY A 477 32.93 -18.66 -7.86
N GLN A 478 33.34 -19.44 -6.84
CA GLN A 478 33.39 -18.96 -5.47
C GLN A 478 34.66 -18.13 -5.21
N VAL A 479 35.81 -18.46 -5.80
CA VAL A 479 37.07 -17.71 -5.61
C VAL A 479 36.93 -16.26 -6.09
N TYR A 480 36.20 -16.05 -7.20
CA TYR A 480 35.88 -14.71 -7.68
C TYR A 480 34.89 -13.96 -6.76
N ALA A 481 33.94 -14.67 -6.13
CA ALA A 481 32.99 -14.09 -5.19
C ALA A 481 33.67 -13.70 -3.87
N ASP A 482 34.52 -14.57 -3.31
CA ASP A 482 35.31 -14.30 -2.10
C ASP A 482 36.20 -13.06 -2.31
N ARG A 483 36.81 -12.92 -3.50
CA ARG A 483 37.58 -11.72 -3.88
C ARG A 483 36.71 -10.48 -3.94
N ALA A 484 35.49 -10.57 -4.48
CA ALA A 484 34.55 -9.45 -4.53
C ALA A 484 34.09 -9.04 -3.12
N GLU A 485 33.73 -9.99 -2.26
CA GLU A 485 33.31 -9.76 -0.88
C GLU A 485 34.42 -9.09 -0.05
N ALA A 486 35.67 -9.53 -0.21
CA ALA A 486 36.83 -8.95 0.47
C ALA A 486 37.05 -7.45 0.17
N ILE A 487 36.55 -6.93 -0.95
CA ILE A 487 36.76 -5.53 -1.38
C ILE A 487 35.48 -4.69 -1.48
N VAL A 488 34.28 -5.30 -1.59
CA VAL A 488 33.02 -4.57 -1.81
C VAL A 488 32.74 -3.52 -0.72
N MET A 489 32.94 -3.87 0.55
CA MET A 489 32.73 -2.95 1.68
C MET A 489 33.78 -1.84 1.76
N LYS A 490 34.95 -2.01 1.13
CA LYS A 490 35.96 -0.96 0.98
C LYS A 490 35.55 0.01 -0.12
N CYS A 491 35.21 -0.50 -1.32
CA CYS A 491 34.74 0.32 -2.44
C CYS A 491 33.52 1.18 -2.06
N CYS A 492 32.52 0.59 -1.41
CA CYS A 492 31.33 1.34 -0.96
C CYS A 492 31.64 2.48 0.04
N ARG A 493 32.75 2.41 0.76
CA ARG A 493 33.17 3.42 1.75
C ARG A 493 34.13 4.47 1.17
N THR A 494 35.02 4.09 0.26
CA THR A 494 36.10 4.96 -0.24
C THR A 494 35.90 5.44 -1.67
N MET A 495 35.10 4.73 -2.48
CA MET A 495 34.86 5.02 -3.89
C MET A 495 33.41 4.71 -4.28
N PRO A 496 32.40 5.44 -3.75
CA PRO A 496 31.01 5.30 -4.18
C PRO A 496 30.88 5.75 -5.65
N SER A 497 31.05 4.80 -6.56
CA SER A 497 31.13 5.01 -8.01
C SER A 497 30.02 4.27 -8.76
N VAL A 498 29.80 4.66 -10.01
CA VAL A 498 28.89 3.94 -10.94
C VAL A 498 29.36 2.49 -11.12
N VAL A 499 30.68 2.26 -11.23
CA VAL A 499 31.29 0.93 -11.32
C VAL A 499 30.99 0.08 -10.08
N THR A 500 31.10 0.65 -8.87
CA THR A 500 30.75 -0.03 -7.62
C THR A 500 29.26 -0.41 -7.57
N ILE A 501 28.37 0.45 -8.09
CA ILE A 501 26.93 0.17 -8.21
C ILE A 501 26.67 -1.00 -9.17
N GLN A 502 27.32 -1.00 -10.35
CA GLN A 502 27.19 -2.07 -11.34
C GLN A 502 27.64 -3.42 -10.76
N ALA A 503 28.77 -3.44 -10.04
CA ALA A 503 29.30 -4.64 -9.42
C ALA A 503 28.37 -5.20 -8.33
N LEU A 504 27.74 -4.34 -7.52
CA LEU A 504 26.73 -4.74 -6.52
C LEU A 504 25.45 -5.30 -7.16
N ALA A 505 25.03 -4.75 -8.30
CA ALA A 505 23.88 -5.27 -9.05
C ALA A 505 24.15 -6.68 -9.62
N ILE A 506 25.38 -6.94 -10.05
CA ILE A 506 25.82 -8.26 -10.53
C ILE A 506 25.96 -9.27 -9.36
N LEU A 507 26.46 -8.84 -8.20
CA LEU A 507 26.45 -9.69 -7.00
C LEU A 507 25.02 -10.00 -6.55
N THR A 508 24.11 -9.02 -6.59
CA THR A 508 22.67 -9.23 -6.35
C THR A 508 22.11 -10.31 -7.27
N TRP A 509 22.43 -10.24 -8.57
CA TRP A 509 22.03 -11.24 -9.57
C TRP A 509 22.57 -12.64 -9.24
N ARG A 510 23.86 -12.77 -8.92
CA ARG A 510 24.53 -14.04 -8.58
C ARG A 510 23.88 -14.68 -7.36
N GLU A 511 23.73 -13.93 -6.28
CA GLU A 511 23.24 -14.45 -5.02
C GLU A 511 21.76 -14.86 -5.11
N LEU A 512 20.95 -14.17 -5.93
CA LEU A 512 19.59 -14.62 -6.25
C LEU A 512 19.57 -15.93 -7.05
N ALA A 513 20.47 -16.08 -8.03
CA ALA A 513 20.55 -17.30 -8.85
C ALA A 513 20.99 -18.53 -8.02
N LEU A 514 21.79 -18.30 -6.97
CA LEU A 514 22.22 -19.32 -5.99
C LEU A 514 21.21 -19.58 -4.86
N GLU A 515 20.17 -18.74 -4.71
CA GLU A 515 19.22 -18.72 -3.58
C GLU A 515 19.82 -18.25 -2.23
N ASN A 516 20.91 -17.48 -2.26
CA ASN A 516 21.51 -16.80 -1.10
C ASN A 516 20.70 -15.54 -0.73
N GLU A 517 19.45 -15.72 -0.29
CA GLU A 517 18.42 -14.68 -0.10
C GLU A 517 18.87 -13.47 0.75
N ASN A 518 19.79 -13.67 1.71
CA ASN A 518 20.30 -12.60 2.57
C ASN A 518 21.39 -11.75 1.90
N ASN A 519 22.36 -12.38 1.20
CA ASN A 519 23.41 -11.67 0.47
C ASN A 519 22.82 -10.91 -0.72
N ALA A 520 21.90 -11.55 -1.45
CA ALA A 520 21.12 -10.95 -2.53
C ALA A 520 20.43 -9.65 -2.07
N TRP A 521 19.80 -9.68 -0.90
CA TRP A 521 19.14 -8.51 -0.33
C TRP A 521 20.14 -7.44 0.11
N LEU A 522 21.22 -7.82 0.81
CA LEU A 522 22.26 -6.90 1.26
C LEU A 522 22.88 -6.13 0.09
N TYR A 523 23.29 -6.83 -0.98
CA TYR A 523 23.86 -6.18 -2.16
C TYR A 523 22.83 -5.34 -2.92
N ASN A 524 21.56 -5.73 -2.97
CA ASN A 524 20.49 -4.91 -3.55
C ASN A 524 20.30 -3.61 -2.76
N SER A 525 20.18 -3.69 -1.43
CA SER A 525 20.08 -2.53 -0.54
C SER A 525 21.30 -1.62 -0.66
N MET A 526 22.51 -2.17 -0.83
CA MET A 526 23.71 -1.36 -1.06
C MET A 526 23.70 -0.67 -2.43
N ALA A 527 23.38 -1.38 -3.52
CA ALA A 527 23.32 -0.83 -4.88
C ALA A 527 22.30 0.31 -4.98
N THR A 528 21.08 0.06 -4.50
CA THR A 528 19.96 1.02 -4.50
C THR A 528 20.24 2.22 -3.59
N SER A 529 20.86 2.02 -2.42
CA SER A 529 21.30 3.12 -1.54
C SER A 529 22.34 4.01 -2.21
N LEU A 530 23.31 3.44 -2.94
CA LEU A 530 24.30 4.20 -3.70
C LEU A 530 23.68 4.89 -4.94
N VAL A 531 22.70 4.29 -5.62
CA VAL A 531 21.88 4.95 -6.68
C VAL A 531 21.12 6.16 -6.15
N VAL A 532 20.63 6.10 -4.91
CA VAL A 532 20.01 7.26 -4.25
C VAL A 532 21.06 8.31 -3.89
N HIS A 533 22.18 7.90 -3.28
CA HIS A 533 23.27 8.78 -2.88
C HIS A 533 23.90 9.56 -4.04
N LEU A 534 24.12 8.92 -5.19
CA LEU A 534 24.69 9.54 -6.41
C LEU A 534 23.64 10.20 -7.32
N GLY A 535 22.39 10.33 -6.86
CA GLY A 535 21.32 11.05 -7.56
C GLY A 535 20.82 10.41 -8.87
N LEU A 536 21.24 9.18 -9.20
CA LEU A 536 20.94 8.50 -10.47
C LEU A 536 19.42 8.42 -10.75
N HIS A 537 18.64 8.18 -9.71
CA HIS A 537 17.17 8.10 -9.75
C HIS A 537 16.43 9.41 -10.10
N VAL A 538 17.11 10.56 -10.16
CA VAL A 538 16.54 11.88 -10.48
C VAL A 538 17.25 12.58 -11.64
N SER A 539 17.87 11.82 -12.55
CA SER A 539 18.68 12.36 -13.65
C SER A 539 17.96 13.37 -14.58
N SER A 540 16.63 13.38 -14.64
CA SER A 540 15.89 14.40 -15.41
C SER A 540 15.92 15.80 -14.77
N LEU A 541 16.42 15.95 -13.54
CA LEU A 541 16.53 17.23 -12.82
C LEU A 541 17.90 17.92 -12.98
N GLU A 542 18.85 17.34 -13.72
CA GLU A 542 20.21 17.89 -13.85
C GLU A 542 20.22 19.32 -14.43
N ASN A 543 19.28 19.64 -15.31
CA ASN A 543 19.09 20.99 -15.88
C ASN A 543 18.67 22.07 -14.84
N VAL A 544 18.30 21.67 -13.62
CA VAL A 544 17.91 22.58 -12.52
C VAL A 544 19.09 22.92 -11.61
N ILE A 545 20.18 22.15 -11.67
CA ILE A 545 21.30 22.19 -10.72
C ILE A 545 22.49 22.93 -11.34
N GLN A 546 22.61 24.23 -11.03
CA GLN A 546 23.77 25.05 -11.42
C GLN A 546 25.01 24.73 -10.56
N VAL A 547 25.67 23.60 -10.83
CA VAL A 547 26.98 23.25 -10.25
C VAL A 547 28.11 23.62 -11.21
N PRO A 548 29.18 24.32 -10.76
CA PRO A 548 30.24 24.84 -11.64
C PRO A 548 31.29 23.79 -12.06
N ILE A 549 30.87 22.54 -12.24
CA ILE A 549 31.67 21.48 -12.87
C ILE A 549 31.27 21.47 -14.35
N GLY A 550 32.25 21.33 -15.26
CA GLY A 550 31.98 21.29 -16.69
C GLY A 550 30.95 20.22 -17.05
N PRO A 551 30.11 20.43 -18.09
CA PRO A 551 29.03 19.51 -18.42
C PRO A 551 29.59 18.10 -18.63
N PRO A 552 29.08 17.07 -17.93
CA PRO A 552 29.54 15.70 -18.10
C PRO A 552 29.32 15.27 -19.55
N SER A 553 30.17 14.37 -20.06
CA SER A 553 30.03 13.92 -21.44
C SER A 553 28.71 13.18 -21.64
N ASP A 554 28.18 13.18 -22.86
CA ASP A 554 26.93 12.47 -23.14
C ASP A 554 27.07 10.95 -22.96
N ILE A 555 28.31 10.43 -23.02
CA ILE A 555 28.66 9.06 -22.64
C ILE A 555 28.45 8.87 -21.12
N ASP A 556 29.01 9.74 -20.27
CA ASP A 556 28.85 9.65 -18.80
C ASP A 556 27.37 9.71 -18.37
N LYS A 557 26.58 10.54 -19.04
CA LYS A 557 25.12 10.63 -18.82
C LYS A 557 24.44 9.32 -19.20
N SER A 558 24.75 8.78 -20.38
CA SER A 558 24.19 7.52 -20.89
C SER A 558 24.47 6.36 -19.93
N VAL A 559 25.72 6.19 -19.50
CA VAL A 559 26.13 5.13 -18.55
C VAL A 559 25.46 5.29 -17.18
N ARG A 560 25.28 6.52 -16.68
CA ARG A 560 24.54 6.77 -15.42
C ARG A 560 23.05 6.43 -15.54
N VAL A 561 22.41 6.72 -16.67
CA VAL A 561 21.00 6.35 -16.91
C VAL A 561 20.84 4.84 -17.09
N GLN A 562 21.70 4.19 -17.88
CA GLN A 562 21.73 2.72 -18.04
C GLN A 562 21.90 2.02 -16.68
N THR A 563 22.84 2.48 -15.86
CA THR A 563 23.10 1.91 -14.53
C THR A 563 21.91 2.11 -13.59
N PHE A 564 21.23 3.25 -13.64
CA PHE A 564 19.98 3.46 -12.90
C PHE A 564 18.93 2.40 -13.27
N TRP A 565 18.64 2.24 -14.57
CA TRP A 565 17.60 1.31 -15.02
C TRP A 565 17.96 -0.15 -14.78
N SER A 566 19.25 -0.51 -14.85
CA SER A 566 19.73 -1.87 -14.56
C SER A 566 19.55 -2.22 -13.07
N VAL A 567 19.86 -1.28 -12.17
CA VAL A 567 19.59 -1.43 -10.72
C VAL A 567 18.10 -1.40 -10.43
N PHE A 568 17.32 -0.55 -11.09
CA PHE A 568 15.86 -0.52 -10.94
C PHE A 568 15.23 -1.86 -11.34
N LEU A 569 15.62 -2.41 -12.49
CA LEU A 569 15.21 -3.73 -12.98
C LEU A 569 15.61 -4.83 -12.00
N MET A 570 16.84 -4.79 -11.47
CA MET A 570 17.33 -5.76 -10.50
C MET A 570 16.60 -5.68 -9.15
N ASP A 571 16.31 -4.47 -8.66
CA ASP A 571 15.51 -4.23 -7.45
C ASP A 571 14.13 -4.88 -7.62
N ARG A 572 13.44 -4.67 -8.75
CA ARG A 572 12.13 -5.30 -9.05
C ARG A 572 12.19 -6.82 -9.14
N ILE A 573 13.18 -7.38 -9.83
CA ILE A 573 13.34 -8.83 -9.93
C ILE A 573 13.64 -9.43 -8.55
N SER A 574 14.54 -8.82 -7.79
CA SER A 574 14.89 -9.22 -6.42
C SER A 574 13.68 -9.19 -5.49
N THR A 575 12.89 -8.12 -5.52
CA THR A 575 11.76 -7.93 -4.59
C THR A 575 10.57 -8.82 -4.95
N SER A 576 10.25 -8.98 -6.24
CA SER A 576 9.27 -9.96 -6.70
C SER A 576 9.69 -11.40 -6.39
N MET A 577 10.99 -11.73 -6.39
CA MET A 577 11.44 -13.09 -6.05
C MET A 577 11.58 -13.35 -4.54
N LEU A 578 12.03 -12.38 -3.75
CA LEU A 578 12.19 -12.52 -2.30
C LEU A 578 10.90 -12.24 -1.52
N GLY A 579 9.89 -11.63 -2.17
CA GLY A 579 8.72 -11.10 -1.47
C GLY A 579 9.14 -10.03 -0.48
N ARG A 580 9.74 -8.94 -0.95
CA ARG A 580 10.17 -7.80 -0.11
C ARG A 580 9.71 -6.49 -0.76
N ASN A 581 9.71 -5.38 -0.03
CA ASN A 581 9.37 -4.08 -0.61
C ASN A 581 10.53 -3.53 -1.45
N CYS A 582 10.24 -2.86 -2.56
CA CYS A 582 11.26 -2.25 -3.42
C CYS A 582 12.05 -1.16 -2.70
N MET A 583 13.37 -1.18 -2.83
CA MET A 583 14.26 -0.24 -2.13
C MET A 583 14.26 1.16 -2.77
N ILE A 584 13.98 1.25 -4.07
CA ILE A 584 13.71 2.51 -4.77
C ILE A 584 12.19 2.64 -4.96
N PRO A 585 11.43 3.47 -4.22
CA PRO A 585 9.98 3.56 -4.43
C PRO A 585 9.64 4.18 -5.79
N TRP A 586 8.72 3.58 -6.57
CA TRP A 586 8.34 4.09 -7.91
C TRP A 586 7.96 5.58 -7.91
N ARG A 587 7.30 6.04 -6.84
CA ARG A 587 6.88 7.43 -6.62
C ARG A 587 8.04 8.44 -6.53
N ARG A 588 9.27 7.98 -6.33
CA ARG A 588 10.50 8.81 -6.23
C ARG A 588 11.38 8.77 -7.48
N VAL A 589 11.02 7.99 -8.50
CA VAL A 589 11.79 7.92 -9.75
C VAL A 589 11.48 9.13 -10.64
N ARG A 590 12.52 9.87 -11.03
CA ARG A 590 12.50 10.93 -12.05
C ARG A 590 13.74 10.80 -12.95
N ALA A 591 14.04 9.60 -13.40
CA ALA A 591 15.09 9.32 -14.37
C ALA A 591 14.61 9.53 -15.81
N THR A 592 15.53 9.90 -16.70
CA THR A 592 15.31 9.86 -18.15
C THR A 592 15.16 8.39 -18.60
N PRO A 593 14.16 8.01 -19.44
CA PRO A 593 14.05 6.67 -20.01
C PRO A 593 15.33 6.24 -20.75
N HIS A 594 15.69 4.96 -20.67
CA HIS A 594 16.95 4.43 -21.20
C HIS A 594 17.09 4.71 -22.71
N LEU A 595 16.04 4.42 -23.49
CA LEU A 595 16.00 4.71 -24.93
C LEU A 595 16.23 6.18 -25.30
N LYS A 596 15.97 7.13 -24.38
CA LYS A 596 16.20 8.57 -24.60
C LYS A 596 17.60 9.04 -24.18
N ALA A 597 18.36 8.19 -23.49
CA ALA A 597 19.76 8.43 -23.14
C ALA A 597 20.74 7.68 -24.06
N CYS A 598 20.24 6.77 -24.90
CA CYS A 598 21.01 6.09 -25.94
C CYS A 598 21.25 7.01 -27.15
N SER A 599 22.50 7.18 -27.58
CA SER A 599 22.81 7.96 -28.79
C SER A 599 22.42 7.23 -30.09
N ASN A 600 22.53 5.91 -30.09
CA ASN A 600 22.11 5.00 -31.17
C ASN A 600 21.48 3.75 -30.54
N PRO A 601 20.19 3.76 -30.17
CA PRO A 601 19.55 2.63 -29.49
C PRO A 601 19.49 1.39 -30.38
N THR A 602 19.82 0.24 -29.79
CA THR A 602 19.70 -1.08 -30.42
C THR A 602 18.34 -1.73 -30.13
N THR A 603 18.07 -2.89 -30.74
CA THR A 603 16.92 -3.73 -30.37
C THR A 603 17.03 -4.29 -28.95
N GLU A 604 18.25 -4.52 -28.43
CA GLU A 604 18.45 -4.97 -27.06
C GLU A 604 18.10 -3.84 -26.06
N ASP A 605 18.53 -2.60 -26.33
CA ASP A 605 18.16 -1.42 -25.53
C ASP A 605 16.64 -1.20 -25.48
N ALA A 606 15.95 -1.44 -26.59
CA ALA A 606 14.49 -1.30 -26.67
C ALA A 606 13.77 -2.35 -25.81
N ILE A 607 14.17 -3.62 -25.94
CA ILE A 607 13.63 -4.72 -25.14
C ILE A 607 13.93 -4.51 -23.64
N PHE A 608 15.10 -3.96 -23.29
CA PHE A 608 15.46 -3.63 -21.91
C PHE A 608 14.66 -2.45 -21.33
N ASP A 609 14.46 -1.36 -22.09
CA ASP A 609 13.59 -0.25 -21.69
C ASP A 609 12.14 -0.74 -21.50
N ALA A 610 11.65 -1.62 -22.38
CA ALA A 610 10.35 -2.26 -22.24
C ALA A 610 10.24 -3.16 -21.00
N HIS A 611 11.29 -3.92 -20.64
CA HIS A 611 11.35 -4.67 -19.37
C HIS A 611 11.28 -3.74 -18.15
N CYS A 612 11.98 -2.61 -18.19
CA CYS A 612 11.95 -1.60 -17.13
C CYS A 612 10.56 -0.96 -17.01
N GLN A 613 9.91 -0.65 -18.13
CA GLN A 613 8.54 -0.11 -18.16
C GLN A 613 7.51 -1.08 -17.57
N ILE A 614 7.48 -2.35 -17.99
CA ILE A 614 6.48 -3.30 -17.47
C ILE A 614 6.68 -3.58 -15.98
N LEU A 615 7.93 -3.64 -15.49
CA LEU A 615 8.20 -3.83 -14.06
C LEU A 615 8.02 -2.55 -13.22
N PHE A 616 8.08 -1.35 -13.82
CA PHE A 616 7.60 -0.12 -13.19
C PHE A 616 6.07 -0.13 -13.01
N ILE A 617 5.32 -0.60 -14.02
CA ILE A 617 3.87 -0.75 -13.93
C ILE A 617 3.51 -1.83 -12.91
N HIS A 618 4.22 -2.97 -12.91
CA HIS A 618 4.07 -4.03 -11.92
C HIS A 618 4.17 -3.47 -10.49
N ASP A 619 5.29 -2.82 -10.16
CA ASP A 619 5.54 -2.23 -8.83
C ASP A 619 4.47 -1.23 -8.39
N ARG A 620 4.07 -0.30 -9.29
CA ARG A 620 3.03 0.69 -9.02
C ARG A 620 1.70 0.08 -8.53
N TYR A 621 1.40 -1.14 -8.93
CA TYR A 621 0.20 -1.86 -8.52
C TYR A 621 0.46 -2.87 -7.40
N MET A 622 1.60 -3.56 -7.37
CA MET A 622 1.99 -4.43 -6.25
C MET A 622 2.10 -3.66 -4.92
N ASP A 623 2.71 -2.47 -4.94
CA ASP A 623 2.80 -1.48 -3.83
C ASP A 623 1.44 -1.19 -3.17
N LYS A 624 0.37 -1.18 -3.96
CA LYS A 624 -1.00 -0.87 -3.50
C LYS A 624 -1.84 -2.11 -3.20
N ILE A 625 -1.68 -3.18 -3.98
CA ILE A 625 -2.52 -4.39 -3.92
C ILE A 625 -2.09 -5.31 -2.78
N TYR A 626 -0.83 -5.19 -2.35
CA TYR A 626 -0.28 -5.94 -1.22
C TYR A 626 0.12 -5.04 -0.04
N SER A 627 -0.38 -3.80 0.04
CA SER A 627 -0.30 -3.01 1.26
C SER A 627 -1.24 -3.59 2.34
N PHE A 628 -1.05 -3.21 3.61
CA PHE A 628 -2.00 -3.56 4.67
C PHE A 628 -3.37 -2.87 4.45
N GLU A 629 -3.36 -1.64 3.93
CA GLU A 629 -4.54 -0.84 3.57
C GLU A 629 -5.46 -1.54 2.55
N PHE A 630 -4.94 -2.45 1.69
CA PHE A 630 -5.72 -3.11 0.64
C PHE A 630 -6.94 -3.88 1.19
N GLY A 631 -6.83 -4.44 2.40
CA GLY A 631 -7.94 -5.13 3.06
C GLY A 631 -9.03 -4.19 3.60
N GLU A 632 -8.71 -2.91 3.79
CA GLU A 632 -9.58 -1.88 4.37
C GLU A 632 -10.38 -1.14 3.28
N LEU A 633 -9.89 -1.14 2.03
CA LEU A 633 -10.54 -0.53 0.87
C LEU A 633 -11.94 -1.11 0.58
N GLU A 634 -12.87 -0.26 0.13
CA GLU A 634 -14.18 -0.71 -0.34
C GLU A 634 -14.07 -1.58 -1.61
N HIS A 635 -15.06 -2.44 -1.85
CA HIS A 635 -15.11 -3.27 -3.07
C HIS A 635 -15.06 -2.43 -4.36
N PHE A 636 -15.60 -1.21 -4.35
CA PHE A 636 -15.51 -0.28 -5.49
C PHE A 636 -14.07 0.21 -5.73
N GLU A 637 -13.36 0.59 -4.67
CA GLU A 637 -11.98 1.08 -4.76
C GLU A 637 -11.03 -0.03 -5.19
N ARG A 638 -11.21 -1.25 -4.65
CA ARG A 638 -10.52 -2.46 -5.09
C ARG A 638 -10.77 -2.74 -6.57
N HIS A 639 -12.03 -2.65 -7.03
CA HIS A 639 -12.36 -2.81 -8.44
C HIS A 639 -11.74 -1.73 -9.34
N GLN A 640 -11.75 -0.45 -8.92
CA GLN A 640 -11.09 0.63 -9.67
C GLN A 640 -9.59 0.37 -9.78
N LEU A 641 -8.92 0.02 -8.68
CA LEU A 641 -7.50 -0.30 -8.65
C LEU A 641 -7.13 -1.42 -9.63
N LEU A 642 -7.99 -2.44 -9.74
CA LEU A 642 -7.83 -3.54 -10.69
C LEU A 642 -8.03 -3.11 -12.15
N SER A 643 -9.03 -2.27 -12.45
CA SER A 643 -9.21 -1.74 -13.81
C SER A 643 -8.03 -0.86 -14.20
N GLU A 644 -7.61 0.07 -13.32
CA GLU A 644 -6.41 0.88 -13.56
C GLU A 644 -5.17 0.02 -13.84
N ALA A 645 -4.96 -1.07 -13.08
CA ALA A 645 -3.85 -1.99 -13.30
C ALA A 645 -3.89 -2.64 -14.69
N ARG A 646 -5.04 -3.23 -15.05
CA ARG A 646 -5.28 -3.85 -16.37
C ARG A 646 -5.09 -2.84 -17.50
N ASP A 647 -5.65 -1.64 -17.35
CA ASP A 647 -5.70 -0.66 -18.42
C ASP A 647 -4.31 -0.04 -18.69
N HIS A 648 -3.46 0.11 -17.67
CA HIS A 648 -2.04 0.44 -17.88
C HIS A 648 -1.25 -0.72 -18.53
N HIS A 649 -1.48 -1.98 -18.15
CA HIS A 649 -0.86 -3.13 -18.81
C HIS A 649 -1.28 -3.24 -20.29
N MET A 650 -2.56 -3.03 -20.59
CA MET A 650 -3.07 -3.04 -21.96
C MET A 650 -2.54 -1.84 -22.78
N ASN A 651 -2.40 -0.66 -22.16
CA ASN A 651 -1.82 0.51 -22.83
C ASN A 651 -0.32 0.36 -23.09
N PHE A 652 0.45 -0.25 -22.18
CA PHE A 652 1.83 -0.65 -22.44
C PHE A 652 1.90 -1.59 -23.65
N PHE A 653 1.10 -2.66 -23.67
CA PHE A 653 1.09 -3.61 -24.79
C PHE A 653 0.72 -2.96 -26.13
N ARG A 654 -0.23 -2.01 -26.13
CA ARG A 654 -0.62 -1.23 -27.33
C ARG A 654 0.41 -0.20 -27.78
N GLN A 655 1.37 0.16 -26.92
CA GLN A 655 2.44 1.13 -27.21
C GLN A 655 3.78 0.46 -27.53
N MET A 656 3.89 -0.86 -27.34
CA MET A 656 5.02 -1.65 -27.83
C MET A 656 5.13 -1.57 -29.35
N GLY A 657 6.30 -1.19 -29.86
CA GLY A 657 6.59 -1.20 -31.30
C GLY A 657 6.84 -2.61 -31.85
N ARG A 658 6.97 -2.71 -33.18
CA ARG A 658 6.98 -4.00 -33.93
C ARG A 658 8.12 -4.94 -33.52
N GLU A 659 9.23 -4.37 -33.08
CA GLU A 659 10.41 -5.03 -32.54
C GLU A 659 10.16 -5.79 -31.22
N HIS A 660 9.07 -5.48 -30.51
CA HIS A 660 8.62 -6.17 -29.30
C HIS A 660 7.48 -7.17 -29.55
N GLU A 661 6.93 -7.23 -30.77
CA GLU A 661 5.84 -8.15 -31.12
C GLU A 661 6.35 -9.55 -31.43
N LEU A 662 5.70 -10.57 -30.85
CA LEU A 662 5.93 -11.97 -31.19
C LEU A 662 5.33 -12.28 -32.57
N ARG A 663 6.21 -12.46 -33.56
CA ARG A 663 5.85 -12.70 -34.97
C ARG A 663 6.69 -13.84 -35.51
N LYS A 664 6.27 -14.50 -36.60
CA LYS A 664 7.05 -15.59 -37.24
C LYS A 664 8.49 -15.20 -37.63
N ASN A 665 8.77 -13.89 -37.74
CA ASN A 665 10.09 -13.34 -38.05
C ASN A 665 10.78 -12.66 -36.84
N ASN A 666 10.17 -12.71 -35.65
CA ASN A 666 10.69 -12.15 -34.40
C ASN A 666 10.30 -13.05 -33.21
N MET A 667 11.12 -14.05 -32.96
CA MET A 667 11.01 -14.99 -31.84
C MET A 667 12.26 -14.93 -30.93
N SER A 668 12.83 -13.74 -30.77
CA SER A 668 13.96 -13.52 -29.85
C SER A 668 13.63 -14.05 -28.45
N PRO A 669 14.53 -14.81 -27.80
CA PRO A 669 14.32 -15.28 -26.42
C PRO A 669 14.06 -14.14 -25.43
N GLN A 670 14.68 -12.97 -25.63
CA GLN A 670 14.45 -11.77 -24.83
C GLN A 670 13.04 -11.18 -25.05
N VAL A 671 12.51 -11.22 -26.28
CA VAL A 671 11.11 -10.83 -26.57
C VAL A 671 10.14 -11.84 -25.93
N ILE A 672 10.40 -13.14 -26.06
CA ILE A 672 9.55 -14.18 -25.42
C ILE A 672 9.55 -13.98 -23.89
N LEU A 673 10.70 -13.67 -23.28
CA LEU A 673 10.83 -13.36 -21.86
C LEU A 673 10.02 -12.12 -21.46
N LEU A 674 10.03 -11.03 -22.25
CA LEU A 674 9.23 -9.84 -21.99
C LEU A 674 7.73 -10.16 -21.89
N HIS A 675 7.22 -11.00 -22.81
CA HIS A 675 5.83 -11.46 -22.81
C HIS A 675 5.55 -12.45 -21.66
N MET A 676 6.53 -13.22 -21.18
CA MET A 676 6.41 -14.02 -19.96
C MET A 676 6.29 -13.13 -18.72
N VAL A 677 7.13 -12.10 -18.60
CA VAL A 677 7.09 -11.12 -17.48
C VAL A 677 5.77 -10.35 -17.47
N TYR A 678 5.25 -9.96 -18.63
CA TYR A 678 3.93 -9.34 -18.78
C TYR A 678 2.80 -10.21 -18.18
N ASN A 679 2.72 -11.47 -18.59
CA ASN A 679 1.69 -12.40 -18.11
C ASN A 679 1.89 -12.77 -16.63
N MET A 680 3.13 -12.88 -16.16
CA MET A 680 3.47 -13.08 -14.75
C MET A 680 2.97 -11.91 -13.89
N SER A 681 3.17 -10.67 -14.33
CA SER A 681 2.65 -9.47 -13.65
C SER A 681 1.14 -9.51 -13.51
N LEU A 682 0.41 -9.86 -14.58
CA LEU A 682 -1.05 -10.00 -14.54
C LEU A 682 -1.50 -11.09 -13.55
N LEU A 683 -0.83 -12.24 -13.51
CA LEU A 683 -1.15 -13.31 -12.55
C LEU A 683 -0.96 -12.86 -11.09
N LEU A 684 0.11 -12.14 -10.78
CA LEU A 684 0.36 -11.64 -9.42
C LEU A 684 -0.56 -10.47 -9.02
N ILE A 685 -0.98 -9.63 -9.97
CA ILE A 685 -1.92 -8.52 -9.73
C ILE A 685 -3.36 -9.01 -9.50
N HIS A 686 -3.83 -9.97 -10.29
CA HIS A 686 -5.21 -10.50 -10.16
C HIS A 686 -5.38 -11.47 -8.98
N ARG A 687 -4.29 -11.98 -8.39
CA ARG A 687 -4.29 -13.03 -7.36
C ARG A 687 -5.11 -12.73 -6.10
N PRO A 688 -5.03 -11.55 -5.45
CA PRO A 688 -5.82 -11.28 -4.24
C PRO A 688 -7.32 -11.16 -4.51
N TYR A 689 -7.67 -10.66 -5.69
CA TYR A 689 -9.05 -10.45 -6.14
C TYR A 689 -9.84 -11.74 -6.39
N LEU A 690 -9.19 -12.91 -6.34
CA LEU A 690 -9.87 -14.21 -6.33
C LEU A 690 -10.72 -14.41 -5.05
N ARG A 691 -10.52 -13.59 -4.01
CA ARG A 691 -11.33 -13.53 -2.78
C ARG A 691 -12.56 -12.62 -2.88
N GLU A 692 -12.68 -11.81 -3.92
CA GLU A 692 -13.87 -10.99 -4.12
C GLU A 692 -15.12 -11.88 -4.29
N PRO A 693 -16.33 -11.41 -3.92
CA PRO A 693 -17.56 -12.19 -4.07
C PRO A 693 -17.72 -12.72 -5.49
N LYS A 694 -18.18 -13.98 -5.64
CA LYS A 694 -18.22 -14.70 -6.94
C LYS A 694 -18.98 -13.94 -8.03
N ASP A 695 -20.04 -13.23 -7.66
CA ASP A 695 -20.89 -12.44 -8.55
C ASP A 695 -20.28 -11.07 -8.92
N SER A 696 -19.18 -10.67 -8.28
CA SER A 696 -18.52 -9.39 -8.54
C SER A 696 -17.75 -9.40 -9.86
N LEU A 697 -17.76 -8.26 -10.56
CA LEU A 697 -16.99 -8.07 -11.79
C LEU A 697 -15.48 -8.21 -11.55
N ALA A 698 -14.99 -7.89 -10.34
CA ALA A 698 -13.59 -8.05 -9.95
C ALA A 698 -13.18 -9.53 -9.85
N HIS A 699 -14.02 -10.38 -9.24
CA HIS A 699 -13.82 -11.84 -9.21
C HIS A 699 -13.83 -12.44 -10.61
N GLN A 700 -14.90 -12.16 -11.38
CA GLN A 700 -15.08 -12.70 -12.73
C GLN A 700 -13.94 -12.32 -13.69
N LEU A 701 -13.49 -11.06 -13.64
CA LEU A 701 -12.33 -10.59 -14.40
C LEU A 701 -11.05 -11.33 -13.96
N SER A 702 -10.84 -11.54 -12.66
CA SER A 702 -9.62 -12.13 -12.13
C SER A 702 -9.50 -13.62 -12.38
N VAL A 703 -10.60 -14.37 -12.30
CA VAL A 703 -10.66 -15.78 -12.75
C VAL A 703 -10.36 -15.87 -14.25
N ARG A 704 -10.92 -14.97 -15.07
CA ARG A 704 -10.67 -14.92 -16.52
C ARG A 704 -9.20 -14.63 -16.82
N THR A 705 -8.61 -13.58 -16.24
CA THR A 705 -7.19 -13.24 -16.46
C THR A 705 -6.25 -14.32 -15.92
N ASN A 706 -6.59 -14.97 -14.80
CA ASN A 706 -5.77 -16.07 -14.28
C ASN A 706 -5.68 -17.22 -15.28
N MET A 707 -6.81 -17.67 -15.83
CA MET A 707 -6.84 -18.72 -16.84
C MET A 707 -6.12 -18.30 -18.14
N THR A 708 -6.40 -17.11 -18.67
CA THR A 708 -5.80 -16.68 -19.95
C THR A 708 -4.29 -16.45 -19.85
N SER A 709 -3.82 -15.74 -18.82
CA SER A 709 -2.39 -15.45 -18.64
C SER A 709 -1.57 -16.70 -18.28
N ALA A 710 -2.13 -17.65 -17.52
CA ALA A 710 -1.47 -18.93 -17.28
C ALA A 710 -1.34 -19.77 -18.56
N HIS A 711 -2.40 -19.82 -19.39
CA HIS A 711 -2.36 -20.51 -20.69
C HIS A 711 -1.39 -19.83 -21.67
N ALA A 712 -1.33 -18.49 -21.67
CA ALA A 712 -0.35 -17.73 -22.46
C ALA A 712 1.09 -18.04 -22.04
N LEU A 713 1.37 -18.05 -20.74
CA LEU A 713 2.70 -18.43 -20.20
C LEU A 713 3.13 -19.82 -20.66
N VAL A 714 2.26 -20.82 -20.66
CA VAL A 714 2.59 -22.18 -21.13
C VAL A 714 2.93 -22.19 -22.62
N ARG A 715 2.23 -21.40 -23.45
CA ARG A 715 2.57 -21.23 -24.88
C ARG A 715 3.94 -20.55 -25.05
N LEU A 716 4.24 -19.52 -24.26
CA LEU A 716 5.51 -18.80 -24.31
C LEU A 716 6.70 -19.67 -23.87
N ILE A 717 6.55 -20.42 -22.77
CA ILE A 717 7.54 -21.41 -22.29
C ILE A 717 7.82 -22.45 -23.38
N ARG A 718 6.77 -23.01 -24.01
CA ARG A 718 6.90 -23.95 -25.13
C ARG A 718 7.49 -23.34 -26.41
N GLN A 719 7.55 -22.01 -26.54
CA GLN A 719 8.25 -21.36 -27.65
C GLN A 719 9.70 -21.07 -27.28
N TYR A 720 9.98 -20.54 -26.08
CA TYR A 720 11.34 -20.33 -25.56
C TYR A 720 12.17 -21.62 -25.63
N ASP A 721 11.56 -22.75 -25.25
CA ASP A 721 12.18 -24.08 -25.28
C ASP A 721 12.62 -24.53 -26.69
N LYS A 722 11.99 -24.03 -27.75
CA LYS A 722 12.36 -24.29 -29.15
C LYS A 722 13.48 -23.38 -29.65
N GLU A 723 13.45 -22.10 -29.26
CA GLU A 723 14.36 -21.08 -29.78
C GLU A 723 15.73 -21.07 -29.05
N ALA A 724 15.76 -21.39 -27.75
CA ALA A 724 16.98 -21.29 -26.92
C ALA A 724 17.19 -22.40 -25.88
N SER A 725 16.25 -23.36 -25.75
CA SER A 725 16.12 -24.31 -24.63
C SER A 725 15.81 -23.65 -23.28
N MET A 726 14.88 -24.24 -22.52
CA MET A 726 14.63 -23.81 -21.13
C MET A 726 15.83 -24.03 -20.20
N GLU A 727 16.80 -24.88 -20.56
CA GLU A 727 18.00 -25.12 -19.77
C GLU A 727 18.92 -23.90 -19.66
N ASN A 728 18.97 -23.08 -20.73
CA ASN A 728 19.80 -21.86 -20.80
C ASN A 728 19.03 -20.60 -20.39
N ALA A 729 17.74 -20.73 -20.05
CA ALA A 729 16.90 -19.60 -19.69
C ALA A 729 17.37 -18.95 -18.38
N PRO A 730 17.31 -17.61 -18.27
CA PRO A 730 17.80 -16.88 -17.10
C PRO A 730 17.00 -17.25 -15.85
N PHE A 731 17.62 -17.19 -14.68
CA PHE A 731 17.04 -17.64 -13.40
C PHE A 731 15.67 -16.99 -13.09
N PHE A 732 15.41 -15.73 -13.51
CA PHE A 732 14.11 -15.07 -13.33
C PHE A 732 12.97 -15.74 -14.13
N ALA A 733 13.26 -16.43 -15.23
CA ALA A 733 12.27 -17.23 -15.96
C ALA A 733 11.66 -18.33 -15.06
N VAL A 734 12.41 -18.84 -14.06
CA VAL A 734 11.90 -19.81 -13.07
C VAL A 734 10.70 -19.22 -12.31
N HIS A 735 10.75 -17.94 -11.95
CA HIS A 735 9.65 -17.25 -11.27
C HIS A 735 8.40 -17.14 -12.16
N CYS A 736 8.58 -16.89 -13.46
CA CYS A 736 7.49 -16.88 -14.44
C CYS A 736 6.86 -18.28 -14.61
N VAL A 737 7.68 -19.33 -14.76
CA VAL A 737 7.20 -20.73 -14.88
C VAL A 737 6.48 -21.17 -13.60
N LEU A 738 7.02 -20.85 -12.42
CA LEU A 738 6.43 -21.22 -11.14
C LEU A 738 5.09 -20.50 -10.89
N THR A 739 4.99 -19.22 -11.26
CA THR A 739 3.75 -18.43 -11.14
C THR A 739 2.64 -18.97 -12.06
N ALA A 740 3.00 -19.40 -13.27
CA ALA A 740 2.09 -20.15 -14.15
C ALA A 740 1.69 -21.49 -13.52
N ALA A 741 2.66 -22.29 -13.05
CA ALA A 741 2.43 -23.61 -12.50
C ALA A 741 1.47 -23.60 -11.30
N VAL A 742 1.66 -22.68 -10.34
CA VAL A 742 0.75 -22.53 -9.19
C VAL A 742 -0.65 -22.09 -9.62
N SER A 743 -0.77 -21.24 -10.63
CA SER A 743 -2.09 -20.81 -11.16
C SER A 743 -2.82 -21.97 -11.87
N LEU A 744 -2.11 -22.80 -12.63
CA LEU A 744 -2.66 -23.99 -13.27
C LEU A 744 -3.01 -25.07 -12.24
N LEU A 745 -2.21 -25.22 -11.18
CA LEU A 745 -2.50 -26.13 -10.07
C LEU A 745 -3.74 -25.70 -9.27
N LEU A 746 -3.95 -24.38 -9.08
CA LEU A 746 -5.19 -23.84 -8.56
C LEU A 746 -6.37 -24.18 -9.49
N ASN A 747 -6.24 -23.94 -10.80
CA ASN A 747 -7.31 -24.25 -11.76
C ASN A 747 -7.58 -25.77 -11.90
N ALA A 748 -6.62 -26.63 -11.53
CA ALA A 748 -6.84 -28.08 -11.39
C ALA A 748 -7.72 -28.47 -10.17
N THR A 749 -7.89 -27.59 -9.17
CA THR A 749 -8.89 -27.77 -8.08
C THR A 749 -10.33 -27.45 -8.51
N SER A 750 -10.53 -26.97 -9.75
CA SER A 750 -11.86 -26.59 -10.23
C SER A 750 -12.83 -27.78 -10.30
N THR A 751 -14.08 -27.51 -9.93
CA THR A 751 -15.22 -28.42 -10.12
C THR A 751 -15.54 -28.65 -11.60
N ASN A 752 -15.19 -27.71 -12.48
CA ASN A 752 -15.38 -27.84 -13.93
C ASN A 752 -14.36 -28.85 -14.52
N PRO A 753 -14.82 -29.99 -15.09
CA PRO A 753 -13.92 -31.05 -15.56
C PRO A 753 -13.06 -30.64 -16.77
N THR A 754 -13.56 -29.74 -17.63
CA THR A 754 -12.84 -29.25 -18.80
C THR A 754 -11.69 -28.34 -18.38
N ILE A 755 -11.96 -27.37 -17.50
CA ILE A 755 -10.93 -26.47 -16.94
C ILE A 755 -9.88 -27.31 -16.20
N ARG A 756 -10.31 -28.25 -15.35
CA ARG A 756 -9.42 -29.15 -14.61
C ARG A 756 -8.51 -29.96 -15.54
N SER A 757 -9.07 -30.63 -16.55
CA SER A 757 -8.31 -31.46 -17.50
C SER A 757 -7.28 -30.65 -18.29
N GLN A 758 -7.69 -29.51 -18.85
CA GLN A 758 -6.78 -28.61 -19.58
C GLN A 758 -5.67 -28.06 -18.67
N SER A 759 -6.02 -27.68 -17.44
CA SER A 759 -5.05 -27.14 -16.46
C SER A 759 -4.03 -28.19 -16.06
N VAL A 760 -4.44 -29.46 -15.86
CA VAL A 760 -3.52 -30.57 -15.56
C VAL A 760 -2.52 -30.82 -16.69
N HIS A 761 -2.97 -30.87 -17.95
CA HIS A 761 -2.06 -31.04 -19.09
C HIS A 761 -1.02 -29.90 -19.18
N GLN A 762 -1.47 -28.66 -18.97
CA GLN A 762 -0.60 -27.49 -19.04
C GLN A 762 0.34 -27.37 -17.83
N PHE A 763 -0.13 -27.68 -16.63
CA PHE A 763 0.66 -27.73 -15.40
C PHE A 763 1.85 -28.68 -15.55
N ARG A 764 1.63 -29.87 -16.14
CA ARG A 764 2.70 -30.83 -16.41
C ARG A 764 3.79 -30.25 -17.31
N ALA A 765 3.45 -29.44 -18.32
CA ALA A 765 4.45 -28.76 -19.15
C ALA A 765 5.26 -27.68 -18.40
N CYS A 766 4.70 -27.03 -17.37
CA CYS A 766 5.49 -26.19 -16.47
C CYS A 766 6.42 -27.03 -15.57
N VAL A 767 5.97 -28.19 -15.10
CA VAL A 767 6.82 -29.14 -14.35
C VAL A 767 7.96 -29.68 -15.22
N ASP A 768 7.69 -30.04 -16.48
CA ASP A 768 8.71 -30.44 -17.47
C ASP A 768 9.74 -29.33 -17.73
N ALA A 769 9.30 -28.07 -17.83
CA ALA A 769 10.19 -26.92 -17.99
C ALA A 769 11.07 -26.69 -16.75
N LEU A 770 10.51 -26.74 -15.54
CA LEU A 770 11.30 -26.66 -14.29
C LEU A 770 12.29 -27.82 -14.16
N ASP A 771 11.95 -29.00 -14.69
CA ASP A 771 12.82 -30.17 -14.76
C ASP A 771 14.01 -30.00 -15.74
N LYS A 772 13.90 -29.12 -16.72
CA LYS A 772 15.04 -28.70 -17.58
C LYS A 772 15.90 -27.63 -16.89
N MET A 773 15.28 -26.72 -16.14
CA MET A 773 15.94 -25.59 -15.46
C MET A 773 16.79 -25.99 -14.22
N LYS A 774 17.23 -27.25 -14.10
CA LYS A 774 17.86 -27.82 -12.89
C LYS A 774 19.16 -27.14 -12.45
N ARG A 775 19.85 -26.44 -13.36
CA ARG A 775 20.98 -25.53 -13.06
C ARG A 775 20.63 -24.56 -11.91
N TRP A 776 19.40 -24.04 -11.91
CA TRP A 776 18.93 -23.12 -10.89
C TRP A 776 18.39 -23.86 -9.66
N THR A 777 18.99 -23.63 -8.49
CA THR A 777 18.51 -24.16 -7.19
C THR A 777 17.03 -23.83 -6.95
N ARG A 778 16.58 -22.66 -7.40
CA ARG A 778 15.18 -22.24 -7.32
C ARG A 778 14.22 -23.15 -8.08
N ALA A 779 14.60 -23.71 -9.23
CA ALA A 779 13.75 -24.62 -9.99
C ALA A 779 13.57 -25.95 -9.22
N ARG A 780 14.65 -26.43 -8.59
CA ARG A 780 14.66 -27.62 -7.72
C ARG A 780 13.77 -27.41 -6.48
N ARG A 781 13.88 -26.27 -5.79
CA ARG A 781 12.97 -25.89 -4.68
C ARG A 781 11.52 -25.75 -5.14
N GLY A 782 11.29 -25.12 -6.29
CA GLY A 782 9.95 -24.95 -6.89
C GLY A 782 9.24 -26.26 -7.22
N LEU A 783 9.97 -27.28 -7.68
CA LEU A 783 9.41 -28.62 -7.91
C LEU A 783 8.94 -29.30 -6.61
N LEU A 784 9.64 -29.08 -5.48
CA LEU A 784 9.24 -29.60 -4.16
C LEU A 784 7.99 -28.87 -3.65
N LEU A 785 7.95 -27.53 -3.78
CA LEU A 785 6.76 -26.72 -3.49
C LEU A 785 5.52 -27.21 -4.26
N LEU A 786 5.64 -27.45 -5.56
CA LEU A 786 4.51 -27.87 -6.39
C LEU A 786 4.00 -29.28 -6.01
N ARG A 787 4.88 -30.17 -5.53
CA ARG A 787 4.46 -31.46 -4.93
C ARG A 787 3.66 -31.25 -3.64
N GLU A 788 4.15 -30.39 -2.74
CA GLU A 788 3.47 -30.12 -1.46
C GLU A 788 2.11 -29.43 -1.65
N LEU A 789 2.03 -28.43 -2.53
CA LEU A 789 0.75 -27.80 -2.88
C LEU A 789 -0.23 -28.80 -3.52
N ALA A 790 0.25 -29.68 -4.41
CA ALA A 790 -0.60 -30.71 -5.02
C ALA A 790 -1.12 -31.74 -4.01
N ASN A 791 -0.30 -32.08 -3.00
CA ASN A 791 -0.69 -32.90 -1.86
C ASN A 791 -1.75 -32.19 -1.00
N ARG A 792 -1.44 -30.98 -0.51
CA ARG A 792 -2.30 -30.20 0.39
C ARG A 792 -3.64 -29.82 -0.24
N TRP A 793 -3.68 -29.53 -1.54
CA TRP A 793 -4.91 -29.23 -2.29
C TRP A 793 -5.59 -30.48 -2.87
N LYS A 794 -5.13 -31.69 -2.51
CA LYS A 794 -5.72 -33.00 -2.90
C LYS A 794 -5.77 -33.26 -4.41
N VAL A 795 -4.85 -32.67 -5.18
CA VAL A 795 -4.73 -32.79 -6.65
C VAL A 795 -3.41 -33.45 -7.08
N VAL A 796 -2.91 -34.41 -6.30
CA VAL A 796 -1.66 -35.17 -6.58
C VAL A 796 -1.63 -35.78 -7.98
N SER A 797 -2.80 -36.21 -8.51
CA SER A 797 -2.95 -36.74 -9.87
C SER A 797 -2.65 -35.72 -10.99
N ALA A 798 -2.54 -34.42 -10.67
CA ALA A 798 -2.07 -33.40 -11.60
C ALA A 798 -0.59 -33.58 -11.97
N LEU A 799 0.24 -34.08 -11.04
CA LEU A 799 1.67 -34.27 -11.24
C LEU A 799 1.98 -35.30 -12.35
N PRO A 800 3.13 -35.21 -13.04
CA PRO A 800 3.66 -36.33 -13.81
C PRO A 800 4.06 -37.49 -12.88
N MET A 801 3.99 -38.74 -13.35
CA MET A 801 4.28 -39.94 -12.54
C MET A 801 5.63 -39.90 -11.80
N ARG A 802 6.67 -39.35 -12.42
CA ARG A 802 8.01 -39.15 -11.82
C ARG A 802 8.04 -38.14 -10.64
N HIS A 803 6.92 -37.47 -10.36
CA HIS A 803 6.75 -36.56 -9.22
C HIS A 803 5.61 -36.95 -8.27
N SER A 804 4.79 -37.98 -8.57
CA SER A 804 3.67 -38.39 -7.72
C SER A 804 4.04 -39.39 -6.61
N VAL A 805 5.34 -39.62 -6.38
CA VAL A 805 5.83 -40.40 -5.23
C VAL A 805 5.58 -39.59 -3.94
N PRO A 806 5.02 -40.20 -2.87
CA PRO A 806 4.81 -39.52 -1.60
C PRO A 806 6.10 -38.91 -1.03
N LEU A 807 5.98 -37.74 -0.40
CA LEU A 807 7.06 -37.20 0.42
C LEU A 807 7.21 -38.10 1.65
N VAL A 808 8.39 -38.69 1.81
CA VAL A 808 8.66 -39.75 2.79
C VAL A 808 8.56 -39.20 4.22
N ALA A 809 7.69 -39.79 5.04
CA ALA A 809 7.63 -39.51 6.47
C ALA A 809 8.91 -40.00 7.19
N PRO A 810 9.27 -39.44 8.37
CA PRO A 810 10.51 -39.79 9.07
C PRO A 810 10.69 -41.30 9.25
N THR A 811 11.90 -41.79 8.94
CA THR A 811 12.17 -43.23 8.75
C THR A 811 11.99 -44.07 10.00
N GLN A 812 11.15 -45.10 9.89
CA GLN A 812 11.32 -46.36 10.60
C GLN A 812 11.58 -47.48 9.57
N GLU A 813 12.36 -48.49 9.94
CA GLU A 813 13.07 -49.35 8.99
C GLU A 813 12.36 -50.68 8.69
N THR A 814 12.52 -51.17 7.45
CA THR A 814 12.33 -52.56 6.97
C THR A 814 10.89 -53.17 6.96
N PRO A 815 10.64 -54.26 6.19
CA PRO A 815 11.36 -54.85 5.05
C PRO A 815 10.47 -55.04 3.78
N GLN A 816 11.05 -55.70 2.76
CA GLN A 816 10.51 -55.96 1.41
C GLN A 816 9.29 -56.91 1.35
N ALA A 817 8.52 -56.81 0.25
CA ALA A 817 7.67 -57.86 -0.33
C ALA A 817 7.56 -57.67 -1.86
N ASP A 818 7.25 -58.74 -2.61
CA ASP A 818 7.49 -58.86 -4.06
C ASP A 818 6.29 -58.55 -5.00
N ASP A 819 6.55 -58.65 -6.31
CA ASP A 819 5.68 -58.53 -7.50
C ASP A 819 4.21 -58.95 -7.38
N ASN A 820 3.31 -58.26 -8.11
CA ASN A 820 2.83 -58.73 -9.44
C ASN A 820 1.86 -57.74 -10.15
N ASP A 821 1.89 -57.80 -11.48
CA ASP A 821 0.89 -57.40 -12.51
C ASP A 821 -0.16 -56.30 -12.25
N LEU A 822 -0.22 -55.34 -13.20
CA LEU A 822 -1.29 -55.36 -14.22
C LEU A 822 -0.99 -54.45 -15.44
N ASP A 823 -1.57 -54.80 -16.58
CA ASP A 823 -1.28 -54.25 -17.92
C ASP A 823 -2.01 -52.92 -18.22
N TRP A 824 -1.38 -52.07 -19.03
CA TRP A 824 -1.85 -50.74 -19.45
C TRP A 824 -2.60 -50.73 -20.79
N GLY A 825 -2.75 -51.90 -21.44
CA GLY A 825 -3.09 -52.03 -22.86
C GLY A 825 -4.52 -51.74 -23.35
N MET A 826 -5.48 -51.26 -22.54
CA MET A 826 -6.86 -51.01 -23.02
C MET A 826 -7.63 -49.93 -22.25
N LEU A 827 -7.71 -48.70 -22.80
CA LEU A 827 -8.83 -47.75 -22.59
C LEU A 827 -8.83 -46.50 -23.51
N PHE A 828 -7.80 -46.29 -24.33
CA PHE A 828 -7.80 -45.24 -25.35
C PHE A 828 -8.05 -45.81 -26.76
N ALA A 829 -9.32 -45.87 -27.15
CA ALA A 829 -9.74 -46.10 -28.52
C ALA A 829 -10.98 -45.25 -28.83
N ASN A 830 -11.03 -44.71 -30.05
CA ASN A 830 -12.16 -43.97 -30.63
C ASN A 830 -12.54 -42.66 -29.94
N LEU A 831 -11.82 -41.59 -30.28
CA LEU A 831 -12.43 -40.48 -31.04
C LEU A 831 -11.34 -39.66 -31.72
N GLU A 832 -11.17 -39.87 -33.03
CA GLU A 832 -10.29 -39.05 -33.87
C GLU A 832 -11.07 -37.84 -34.38
N GLU A 833 -10.57 -36.62 -34.12
CA GLU A 833 -10.54 -35.56 -35.12
C GLU A 833 -9.56 -34.45 -34.68
N PRO A 834 -8.62 -34.00 -35.56
CA PRO A 834 -7.64 -32.99 -35.19
C PRO A 834 -8.19 -31.57 -35.40
N LEU A 835 -8.48 -30.86 -34.30
CA LEU A 835 -8.76 -29.42 -34.35
C LEU A 835 -7.50 -28.64 -34.77
N ASN A 836 -7.46 -28.25 -36.04
CA ASN A 836 -6.36 -27.51 -36.65
C ASN A 836 -6.22 -26.12 -36.00
N LEU A 837 -5.00 -25.80 -35.53
CA LEU A 837 -4.70 -24.62 -34.70
C LEU A 837 -3.72 -23.63 -35.37
N ASP A 838 -3.50 -23.73 -36.68
CA ASP A 838 -2.57 -22.85 -37.43
C ASP A 838 -3.00 -21.37 -37.55
N THR A 839 -4.20 -21.02 -37.07
CA THR A 839 -4.76 -19.65 -37.12
C THR A 839 -5.22 -19.11 -35.75
N ILE A 840 -4.28 -18.96 -34.81
CA ILE A 840 -4.41 -18.00 -33.70
C ILE A 840 -3.18 -17.10 -33.70
N ASP A 841 -3.38 -15.82 -33.97
CA ASP A 841 -2.31 -14.82 -33.97
C ASP A 841 -1.69 -14.67 -32.56
N LEU A 842 -0.39 -14.36 -32.53
CA LEU A 842 0.36 -14.03 -31.33
C LEU A 842 0.44 -12.51 -31.08
N SER A 843 -0.02 -11.68 -32.03
CA SER A 843 -0.02 -10.22 -31.93
C SER A 843 -1.17 -9.65 -31.08
N THR A 844 -2.29 -10.38 -30.93
CA THR A 844 -3.50 -9.86 -30.29
C THR A 844 -3.63 -10.27 -28.82
N PRO A 845 -4.00 -9.35 -27.91
CA PRO A 845 -4.33 -9.69 -26.53
C PRO A 845 -5.63 -10.50 -26.47
N THR A 846 -5.85 -11.26 -25.38
CA THR A 846 -7.05 -12.10 -25.23
C THR A 846 -8.31 -11.25 -25.04
N GLY A 847 -8.94 -10.85 -26.15
CA GLY A 847 -10.01 -9.85 -26.15
C GLY A 847 -10.89 -9.78 -27.40
N GLU A 848 -10.80 -10.71 -28.35
CA GLU A 848 -11.72 -10.76 -29.50
C GLU A 848 -12.02 -12.22 -29.91
N TRP A 849 -13.11 -12.76 -29.39
CA TRP A 849 -13.78 -13.96 -29.89
C TRP A 849 -15.24 -13.61 -30.15
N VAL A 850 -15.52 -13.09 -31.35
CA VAL A 850 -16.89 -12.92 -31.83
C VAL A 850 -17.41 -14.31 -32.21
N PHE A 851 -18.20 -14.91 -31.32
CA PHE A 851 -19.06 -16.00 -31.72
C PHE A 851 -20.14 -15.43 -32.66
N HIS A 852 -20.05 -15.78 -33.94
CA HIS A 852 -21.22 -15.69 -34.80
C HIS A 852 -22.22 -16.77 -34.36
N GLU A 853 -23.43 -16.34 -34.00
CA GLU A 853 -24.58 -17.24 -33.94
C GLU A 853 -24.93 -17.66 -35.38
N SER A 854 -25.05 -18.96 -35.61
CA SER A 854 -25.64 -19.52 -36.83
C SER A 854 -26.18 -20.93 -36.54
N ASP A 855 -27.51 -21.01 -36.42
CA ASP A 855 -28.40 -22.19 -36.36
C ASP A 855 -28.06 -23.33 -35.36
#